data_AF-A0A8H6DP81-F1
#
_entry.id   AF-A0A8H6DP81-F1
#
_cell.length_a   1.000
_cell.length_b   1.000
_cell.length_c   1.000
_cell.angle_alpha   90.00
_cell.angle_beta   90.00
_cell.angle_gamma   90.00
#
_symmetry.space_group_name_H-M   'P 1'
#
loop_
_entity.id
_entity.type
_entity.pdbx_description
1 polymer ?
#
loop_
_entity_poly.entity_id
_entity_poly.type
_entity_poly.pdbx_seq_one_letter_code
_entity_poly.pdbx_strand_id
1 'polypeptide(L)'
;MAVAGRFLSSIGADVLWRSSRDLKILILLRFIRLLGYGGTTLVLALYLNALGFHDTQIGLFMTLTLVGDLAISFILTWVGDRVGVRLTAAVGALLMSAGGVAFAYFENFWLLLLASIVAVINPSANEIDPFKAIEESAIARLSTAHTCNDMFAWWSMLGMFGTAASNLLTGWLINALEDNGMKKLDCHRIIFLGYAGIGLLKLLCSLLLSSEVEQMPLQKESCSTPQSGILTPDEEISDDETAPLLEDNSSGYGAVTETQAQVLATVQEKRLFTPASFAFMWKLSLALIFDFVGSGLAQISWMTYFFKREYDMPEGALGSATFTAGIISSVLNLASSPLSRAIGQVQTMVLCHTVNSISLLMVSVPGNKYIALVIFIFRIVTREIDNAPRQAFISAGVLDHERTSAMGVVNITKTIGSCLGLYITGLFAGLDKFWLAFILAGALKLSYNVLILVLPHLLLSSNLDKLSQVILIGQSFTMDHLLHLDTDVVCLLAKLNSYDYIIVGSGFGGGPLAEQLVSQQYKVLLIERGSVIFSTHVLNTSRPYFNRGASNSPEGNERVYDAVKAKVQCTDRSDSYVGGPVYCVGGRSNLWGTWIPEIGDETLNAFFPPDIVAYLKSGEVQGYQKAFRYLTDSQPGDVIYPEGDGKHEVSASEIGDASQMLNNALSGSNFSLMPIAAQFNAPAPYKFAQGAYSTTLSIINRMYANDQYLSVLVDTEVIAIQHAATNTSDKSVTALKIRDKATNTIKELDVGRAKVILSAGTIGTASIALNSGLDHLNPLVGKGLIDHNVCYVRFAKQKSDNVTEKPLNLKTHLKVGGEECLVTVTINANFFLAGSSATLNTTHFYGRDGALMSPATDAADEKENFDTICVLFEFVGKLDNENSVLNLPGLDPVLDIRRPPIKHEVQCDMEEIIRRVRDSFVGIPSNQPTSADPRECLDPGLRPQHLGFGVFSHECGTMRMDGPQGPGVVDSDLKVKGLDNLWVCDLSVLPVSPEANPSLTLAALSLRLAEHLCGKNH
;
A
#
# COMPACT_ATOMS: atom_id res chain seq x y z
N MET A 1 29.73 14.03 -7.89
CA MET A 1 29.61 13.17 -6.69
C MET A 1 28.16 13.08 -6.20
N ALA A 2 27.50 14.19 -5.78
CA ALA A 2 26.12 14.15 -5.24
C ALA A 2 25.02 13.69 -6.23
N VAL A 3 25.14 14.06 -7.51
CA VAL A 3 24.20 13.61 -8.57
C VAL A 3 24.37 12.12 -8.87
N ALA A 4 25.62 11.64 -8.89
CA ALA A 4 25.91 10.21 -9.04
C ALA A 4 25.43 9.40 -7.84
N GLY A 5 25.55 9.93 -6.62
CA GLY A 5 25.02 9.29 -5.41
C GLY A 5 23.49 9.16 -5.41
N ARG A 6 22.77 10.21 -5.82
CA ARG A 6 21.30 10.17 -5.97
C ARG A 6 20.84 9.25 -7.11
N PHE A 7 21.61 9.19 -8.19
CA PHE A 7 21.34 8.28 -9.29
C PHE A 7 21.56 6.82 -8.86
N LEU A 8 22.68 6.52 -8.16
CA LEU A 8 23.00 5.20 -7.64
C LEU A 8 21.98 4.71 -6.59
N SER A 9 21.48 5.60 -5.73
CA SER A 9 20.39 5.26 -4.80
C SER A 9 19.05 5.08 -5.51
N SER A 10 18.80 5.80 -6.61
CA SER A 10 17.55 5.66 -7.39
C SER A 10 17.46 4.36 -8.19
N ILE A 11 18.60 3.70 -8.46
CA ILE A 11 18.66 2.40 -9.16
C ILE A 11 18.91 1.23 -8.19
N GLY A 12 18.83 1.46 -6.88
CA GLY A 12 19.01 0.41 -5.85
C GLY A 12 20.42 -0.19 -5.79
N ALA A 13 21.45 0.52 -6.24
CA ALA A 13 22.83 0.02 -6.22
C ALA A 13 23.38 -0.18 -4.79
N ASP A 14 22.89 0.63 -3.85
CA ASP A 14 23.18 0.51 -2.42
C ASP A 14 22.58 -0.78 -1.82
N VAL A 15 21.41 -1.20 -2.31
CA VAL A 15 20.77 -2.46 -1.92
C VAL A 15 21.64 -3.65 -2.34
N LEU A 16 22.14 -3.66 -3.58
CA LEU A 16 23.02 -4.73 -4.06
C LEU A 16 24.36 -4.75 -3.31
N TRP A 17 24.89 -3.59 -2.93
CA TRP A 17 26.15 -3.53 -2.17
C TRP A 17 26.00 -4.06 -0.74
N ARG A 18 24.86 -3.76 -0.08
CA ARG A 18 24.56 -4.18 1.29
C ARG A 18 23.97 -5.58 1.41
N SER A 19 23.57 -6.21 0.30
CA SER A 19 22.97 -7.55 0.30
C SER A 19 23.95 -8.65 0.72
N SER A 20 23.38 -9.80 1.11
CA SER A 20 24.12 -10.98 1.55
C SER A 20 25.07 -11.50 0.46
N ARG A 21 26.11 -12.22 0.90
CA ARG A 21 27.08 -12.83 -0.01
C ARG A 21 26.41 -13.80 -0.99
N ASP A 22 25.44 -14.58 -0.53
CA ASP A 22 24.76 -15.57 -1.37
C ASP A 22 23.89 -14.93 -2.47
N LEU A 23 23.21 -13.81 -2.18
CA LEU A 23 22.49 -13.04 -3.21
C LEU A 23 23.42 -12.56 -4.33
N LYS A 24 24.60 -12.06 -3.97
CA LYS A 24 25.62 -11.63 -4.95
C LYS A 24 26.13 -12.81 -5.78
N ILE A 25 26.33 -13.97 -5.16
CA ILE A 25 26.77 -15.19 -5.86
C ILE A 25 25.68 -15.69 -6.81
N LEU A 26 24.40 -15.69 -6.41
CA LEU A 26 23.30 -16.11 -7.28
C LEU A 26 23.19 -15.22 -8.54
N ILE A 27 23.32 -13.90 -8.37
CA ILE A 27 23.36 -12.96 -9.50
C ILE A 27 24.58 -13.22 -10.41
N LEU A 28 25.74 -13.48 -9.81
CA LEU A 28 26.97 -13.82 -10.56
C LEU A 28 26.85 -15.14 -11.33
N LEU A 29 26.24 -16.17 -10.74
CA LEU A 29 26.04 -17.47 -11.37
C LEU A 29 25.19 -17.36 -12.64
N ARG A 30 24.14 -16.54 -12.59
CA ARG A 30 23.34 -16.21 -13.76
C ARG A 30 24.15 -15.47 -14.82
N PHE A 31 24.89 -14.44 -14.43
CA PHE A 31 25.76 -13.70 -15.35
C PHE A 31 26.73 -14.64 -16.11
N ILE A 32 27.41 -15.52 -15.38
CA ILE A 32 28.35 -16.49 -15.97
C ILE A 32 27.63 -17.45 -16.93
N ARG A 33 26.45 -17.95 -16.56
CA ARG A 33 25.64 -18.82 -17.42
C ARG A 33 25.25 -18.13 -18.73
N LEU A 34 24.67 -16.94 -18.65
CA LEU A 34 24.20 -16.17 -19.81
C LEU A 34 25.37 -15.73 -20.71
N LEU A 35 26.51 -15.45 -20.11
CA LEU A 35 27.77 -15.25 -20.84
C LEU A 35 28.17 -16.51 -21.63
N GLY A 36 27.94 -17.72 -21.13
CA GLY A 36 28.10 -18.95 -21.91
C GLY A 36 27.06 -19.10 -23.05
N TYR A 37 25.78 -18.86 -22.75
CA TYR A 37 24.71 -19.02 -23.75
C TYR A 37 24.81 -18.02 -24.91
N GLY A 38 25.25 -16.77 -24.67
CA GLY A 38 25.43 -15.80 -25.75
C GLY A 38 26.36 -16.32 -26.85
N GLY A 39 27.58 -16.72 -26.48
CA GLY A 39 28.58 -17.19 -27.42
C GLY A 39 28.15 -18.44 -28.18
N THR A 40 27.54 -19.41 -27.50
CA THR A 40 27.03 -20.63 -28.16
C THR A 40 25.84 -20.32 -29.08
N THR A 41 24.92 -19.42 -28.69
CA THR A 41 23.76 -19.05 -29.52
C THR A 41 24.18 -18.37 -30.83
N LEU A 42 25.20 -17.50 -30.81
CA LEU A 42 25.72 -16.83 -32.02
C LEU A 42 26.18 -17.85 -33.07
N VAL A 43 26.73 -18.98 -32.62
CA VAL A 43 27.50 -19.93 -33.42
C VAL A 43 26.74 -21.24 -33.71
N LEU A 44 25.74 -21.61 -32.92
CA LEU A 44 25.15 -22.96 -32.95
C LEU A 44 24.69 -23.44 -34.34
N ALA A 45 23.94 -22.63 -35.08
CA ALA A 45 23.50 -22.97 -36.44
C ALA A 45 24.68 -23.05 -37.43
N LEU A 46 25.64 -22.12 -37.31
CA LEU A 46 26.85 -22.08 -38.14
C LEU A 46 27.72 -23.32 -37.91
N TYR A 47 27.83 -23.77 -36.66
CA TYR A 47 28.57 -24.96 -36.28
C TYR A 47 27.94 -26.24 -36.86
N LEU A 48 26.63 -26.41 -36.68
CA LEU A 48 25.93 -27.58 -37.20
C LEU A 48 25.98 -27.65 -38.74
N ASN A 49 25.91 -26.50 -39.41
CA ASN A 49 26.11 -26.43 -40.86
C ASN A 49 27.57 -26.76 -41.25
N ALA A 50 28.55 -26.28 -40.49
CA ALA A 50 29.97 -26.60 -40.71
C ALA A 50 30.32 -28.08 -40.49
N LEU A 51 29.55 -28.79 -39.65
CA LEU A 51 29.62 -30.25 -39.50
C LEU A 51 28.99 -31.02 -40.68
N GLY A 52 28.32 -30.32 -41.60
CA GLY A 52 27.69 -30.91 -42.78
C GLY A 52 26.23 -31.33 -42.57
N PHE A 53 25.57 -30.89 -41.49
CA PHE A 53 24.13 -31.15 -41.33
C PHE A 53 23.30 -30.26 -42.25
N HIS A 54 22.25 -30.85 -42.83
CA HIS A 54 21.32 -30.13 -43.69
C HIS A 54 20.46 -29.18 -42.84
N ASP A 55 20.03 -28.05 -43.41
CA ASP A 55 19.24 -27.02 -42.70
C ASP A 55 17.96 -27.55 -42.02
N THR A 56 17.32 -28.56 -42.60
CA THR A 56 16.16 -29.25 -42.04
C THR A 56 16.52 -30.03 -40.77
N GLN A 57 17.70 -30.65 -40.76
CA GLN A 57 18.25 -31.32 -39.58
C GLN A 57 18.67 -30.31 -38.52
N ILE A 58 19.21 -29.15 -38.90
CA ILE A 58 19.53 -28.06 -37.97
C ILE A 58 18.26 -27.53 -37.29
N GLY A 59 17.18 -27.32 -38.05
CA GLY A 59 15.89 -26.92 -37.48
C GLY A 59 15.27 -27.98 -36.58
N LEU A 60 15.36 -29.26 -36.98
CA LEU A 60 14.95 -30.38 -36.12
C LEU A 60 15.77 -30.44 -34.83
N PHE A 61 17.09 -30.25 -34.92
CA PHE A 61 18.01 -30.24 -33.77
C PHE A 61 17.62 -29.16 -32.76
N MET A 62 17.45 -27.92 -33.21
CA MET A 62 17.07 -26.80 -32.33
C MET A 62 15.70 -27.01 -31.70
N THR A 63 14.76 -27.57 -32.47
CA THR A 63 13.40 -27.87 -31.99
C THR A 63 13.42 -28.94 -30.90
N LEU A 64 14.10 -30.07 -31.15
CA LEU A 64 14.20 -31.16 -30.18
C LEU A 64 14.98 -30.76 -28.92
N THR A 65 15.96 -29.88 -29.06
CA THR A 65 16.67 -29.28 -27.92
C THR A 65 15.70 -28.50 -27.03
N LEU A 66 14.89 -27.60 -27.60
CA LEU A 66 13.92 -26.80 -26.85
C LEU A 66 12.79 -27.66 -26.22
N VAL A 67 12.38 -28.74 -26.89
CA VAL A 67 11.43 -29.73 -26.32
C VAL A 67 12.07 -30.47 -25.13
N GLY A 68 13.35 -30.83 -25.22
CA GLY A 68 14.10 -31.42 -24.13
C GLY A 68 14.21 -30.48 -22.92
N ASP A 69 14.53 -29.21 -23.16
CA ASP A 69 14.59 -28.17 -22.11
C ASP A 69 13.26 -28.04 -21.36
N LEU A 70 12.13 -28.09 -22.08
CA LEU A 70 10.78 -28.08 -21.49
C LEU A 70 10.54 -29.30 -20.60
N ALA A 71 10.92 -30.50 -21.07
CA ALA A 71 10.75 -31.73 -20.33
C ALA A 71 11.60 -31.74 -19.04
N ILE A 72 12.87 -31.33 -19.12
CA ILE A 72 13.75 -31.21 -17.96
C ILE A 72 13.20 -30.17 -16.98
N SER A 73 12.67 -29.05 -17.47
CA SER A 73 12.06 -28.03 -16.62
C SER A 73 10.82 -28.48 -15.90
N PHE A 74 9.97 -29.28 -16.56
CA PHE A 74 8.82 -29.89 -15.92
C PHE A 74 9.25 -30.86 -14.81
N ILE A 75 10.26 -31.71 -15.07
CA ILE A 75 10.80 -32.66 -14.09
C ILE A 75 11.42 -31.93 -12.89
N LEU A 76 12.26 -30.92 -13.14
CA LEU A 76 12.94 -30.18 -12.09
C LEU A 76 11.98 -29.33 -11.24
N THR A 77 10.84 -28.91 -11.79
CA THR A 77 9.80 -28.24 -10.99
C THR A 77 9.22 -29.16 -9.90
N TRP A 78 9.11 -30.46 -10.14
CA TRP A 78 8.62 -31.42 -9.14
C TRP A 78 9.68 -31.90 -8.14
N VAL A 79 10.95 -31.83 -8.55
CA VAL A 79 12.08 -32.38 -7.79
C VAL A 79 12.90 -31.29 -7.11
N GLY A 80 12.83 -30.05 -7.60
CA GLY A 80 13.70 -28.92 -7.23
C GLY A 80 13.62 -28.54 -5.75
N ASP A 81 12.42 -28.55 -5.17
CA ASP A 81 12.22 -28.27 -3.74
C ASP A 81 12.89 -29.31 -2.83
N ARG A 82 13.15 -30.53 -3.34
CA ARG A 82 13.82 -31.60 -2.60
C ARG A 82 15.33 -31.67 -2.82
N VAL A 83 15.83 -31.15 -3.94
CA VAL A 83 17.24 -31.27 -4.37
C VAL A 83 18.09 -30.09 -3.90
N GLY A 84 17.47 -28.94 -3.59
CA GLY A 84 18.15 -27.76 -3.06
C GLY A 84 18.88 -26.94 -4.13
N VAL A 85 19.01 -25.64 -3.88
CA VAL A 85 19.52 -24.65 -4.84
C VAL A 85 20.99 -24.91 -5.18
N ARG A 86 21.82 -25.22 -4.17
CA ARG A 86 23.27 -25.38 -4.33
C ARG A 86 23.63 -26.59 -5.19
N LEU A 87 23.02 -27.74 -4.91
CA LEU A 87 23.25 -28.96 -5.68
C LEU A 87 22.78 -28.77 -7.12
N THR A 88 21.62 -28.13 -7.31
CA THR A 88 21.10 -27.83 -8.64
C THR A 88 22.01 -26.91 -9.44
N ALA A 89 22.56 -25.86 -8.82
CA ALA A 89 23.52 -24.96 -9.45
C ALA A 89 24.82 -25.68 -9.85
N ALA A 90 25.35 -26.54 -8.98
CA ALA A 90 26.58 -27.30 -9.22
C ALA A 90 26.40 -28.37 -10.32
N VAL A 91 25.32 -29.14 -10.28
CA VAL A 91 24.99 -30.12 -11.33
C VAL A 91 24.81 -29.41 -12.66
N GLY A 92 24.06 -28.31 -12.70
CA GLY A 92 23.89 -27.52 -13.93
C GLY A 92 25.22 -27.01 -14.50
N ALA A 93 26.15 -26.59 -13.64
CA ALA A 93 27.49 -26.17 -14.07
C ALA A 93 28.33 -27.33 -14.64
N LEU A 94 28.28 -28.51 -14.02
CA LEU A 94 28.93 -29.73 -14.52
C LEU A 94 28.37 -30.16 -15.88
N LEU A 95 27.05 -30.16 -16.03
CA LEU A 95 26.39 -30.52 -17.30
C LEU A 95 26.73 -29.52 -18.40
N MET A 96 26.77 -28.23 -18.08
CA MET A 96 27.22 -27.16 -18.99
C MET A 96 28.67 -27.41 -19.46
N SER A 97 29.58 -27.76 -18.55
CA SER A 97 30.95 -28.13 -18.91
C SER A 97 31.03 -29.37 -19.80
N ALA A 98 30.27 -30.41 -19.45
CA ALA A 98 30.21 -31.64 -20.24
C ALA A 98 29.64 -31.40 -21.65
N GLY A 99 28.62 -30.54 -21.78
CA GLY A 99 28.03 -30.15 -23.05
C GLY A 99 29.03 -29.43 -23.96
N GLY A 100 29.80 -28.48 -23.42
CA GLY A 100 30.85 -27.81 -24.19
C GLY A 100 31.94 -28.75 -24.70
N VAL A 101 32.39 -29.70 -23.86
CA VAL A 101 33.34 -30.74 -24.27
C VAL A 101 32.73 -31.64 -25.35
N ALA A 102 31.46 -32.05 -25.19
CA ALA A 102 30.79 -32.90 -26.16
C ALA A 102 30.71 -32.23 -27.54
N PHE A 103 30.33 -30.95 -27.58
CA PHE A 103 30.30 -30.17 -28.83
C PHE A 103 31.68 -29.93 -29.44
N ALA A 104 32.75 -29.89 -28.64
CA ALA A 104 34.11 -29.73 -29.15
C ALA A 104 34.64 -30.99 -29.87
N TYR A 105 34.26 -32.18 -29.41
CA TYR A 105 34.87 -33.45 -29.86
C TYR A 105 33.95 -34.37 -30.67
N PHE A 106 32.64 -34.33 -30.47
CA PHE A 106 31.71 -35.21 -31.20
C PHE A 106 31.14 -34.52 -32.44
N GLU A 107 30.91 -35.32 -33.48
CA GLU A 107 30.31 -34.88 -34.75
C GLU A 107 28.98 -35.60 -35.01
N ASN A 108 28.59 -36.58 -34.18
CA ASN A 108 27.37 -37.35 -34.37
C ASN A 108 26.14 -36.55 -33.95
N PHE A 109 25.15 -36.44 -34.85
CA PHE A 109 23.91 -35.69 -34.64
C PHE A 109 23.20 -36.04 -33.32
N TRP A 110 22.99 -37.34 -33.05
CA TRP A 110 22.23 -37.79 -31.89
C TRP A 110 22.98 -37.60 -30.58
N LEU A 111 24.31 -37.75 -30.60
CA LEU A 111 25.14 -37.47 -29.42
C LEU A 111 25.15 -35.97 -29.10
N LEU A 112 25.27 -35.12 -30.11
CA LEU A 112 25.19 -33.67 -29.95
C LEU A 112 23.80 -33.23 -29.47
N LEU A 113 22.74 -33.88 -29.94
CA LEU A 113 21.37 -33.59 -29.50
C LEU A 113 21.13 -34.02 -28.06
N LEU A 114 21.61 -35.20 -27.67
CA LEU A 114 21.54 -35.63 -26.28
C LEU A 114 22.34 -34.68 -25.38
N ALA A 115 23.53 -34.27 -25.81
CA ALA A 115 24.36 -33.31 -25.10
C ALA A 115 23.68 -31.93 -25.00
N SER A 116 23.02 -31.45 -26.05
CA SER A 116 22.33 -30.15 -26.02
C SER A 116 21.14 -30.16 -25.07
N ILE A 117 20.37 -31.24 -25.03
CA ILE A 117 19.24 -31.41 -24.10
C ILE A 117 19.74 -31.49 -22.65
N VAL A 118 20.71 -32.37 -22.38
CA VAL A 118 21.20 -32.59 -21.01
C VAL A 118 21.97 -31.38 -20.47
N ALA A 119 22.78 -30.72 -21.30
CA ALA A 119 23.51 -29.52 -20.92
C ALA A 119 22.68 -28.22 -21.04
N VAL A 120 21.42 -28.32 -21.48
CA VAL A 120 20.48 -27.21 -21.65
C VAL A 120 21.08 -26.08 -22.52
N ILE A 121 21.67 -26.47 -23.66
CA ILE A 121 22.24 -25.52 -24.64
C ILE A 121 21.08 -24.92 -25.42
N ASN A 122 20.69 -23.70 -25.06
CA ASN A 122 19.50 -23.07 -25.61
C ASN A 122 19.80 -22.28 -26.91
N PRO A 123 19.08 -22.55 -28.02
CA PRO A 123 19.26 -21.83 -29.29
C PRO A 123 18.71 -20.38 -29.27
N SER A 124 18.10 -19.91 -28.18
CA SER A 124 17.38 -18.62 -28.14
C SER A 124 18.12 -17.50 -27.40
N ALA A 125 19.24 -17.80 -26.75
CA ALA A 125 19.92 -16.95 -25.75
C ALA A 125 19.03 -16.43 -24.60
N ASN A 126 17.75 -16.82 -24.55
CA ASN A 126 16.83 -16.51 -23.47
C ASN A 126 16.74 -17.70 -22.51
N GLU A 127 16.72 -17.43 -21.21
CA GLU A 127 16.52 -18.45 -20.17
C GLU A 127 15.06 -18.92 -20.17
N ILE A 128 14.85 -20.05 -20.83
CA ILE A 128 13.74 -20.96 -20.57
C ILE A 128 14.37 -22.23 -20.00
N ASP A 129 15.08 -22.07 -18.89
CA ASP A 129 15.84 -23.14 -18.26
C ASP A 129 15.32 -23.37 -16.84
N PRO A 130 15.46 -24.60 -16.31
CA PRO A 130 14.82 -24.98 -15.06
C PRO A 130 15.50 -24.35 -13.84
N PHE A 131 16.74 -23.91 -14.04
CA PHE A 131 17.58 -23.22 -13.09
C PHE A 131 17.05 -21.81 -12.78
N LYS A 132 16.48 -21.10 -13.76
CA LYS A 132 15.90 -19.78 -13.55
C LYS A 132 14.85 -19.77 -12.45
N ALA A 133 13.90 -20.72 -12.47
CA ALA A 133 12.84 -20.79 -11.46
C ALA A 133 13.39 -21.01 -10.05
N ILE A 134 14.43 -21.85 -9.91
CA ILE A 134 15.08 -22.14 -8.64
C ILE A 134 15.84 -20.91 -8.12
N GLU A 135 16.57 -20.21 -8.98
CA GLU A 135 17.27 -18.97 -8.64
C GLU A 135 16.29 -17.85 -8.25
N GLU A 136 15.20 -17.67 -8.99
CA GLU A 136 14.16 -16.68 -8.67
C GLU A 136 13.54 -16.96 -7.30
N SER A 137 13.25 -18.23 -7.01
CA SER A 137 12.76 -18.64 -5.69
C SER A 137 13.77 -18.36 -4.58
N ALA A 138 15.08 -18.56 -4.83
CA ALA A 138 16.13 -18.33 -3.84
C ALA A 138 16.33 -16.83 -3.56
N ILE A 139 16.32 -15.99 -4.59
CA ILE A 139 16.42 -14.54 -4.45
C ILE A 139 15.22 -13.98 -3.67
N ALA A 140 14.02 -14.47 -3.97
CA ALA A 140 12.81 -14.07 -3.23
C ALA A 140 12.87 -14.47 -1.75
N ARG A 141 13.45 -15.63 -1.42
CA ARG A 141 13.63 -16.08 -0.02
C ARG A 141 14.70 -15.30 0.74
N LEU A 142 15.79 -14.89 0.07
CA LEU A 142 16.93 -14.21 0.71
C LEU A 142 16.77 -12.68 0.77
N SER A 143 15.74 -12.11 0.14
CA SER A 143 15.47 -10.67 0.09
C SER A 143 14.25 -10.29 0.94
N THR A 144 14.21 -9.07 1.46
CA THR A 144 13.01 -8.53 2.15
C THR A 144 11.98 -8.01 1.14
N ALA A 145 10.72 -7.87 1.55
CA ALA A 145 9.65 -7.35 0.69
C ALA A 145 9.99 -6.00 0.04
N HIS A 146 10.76 -5.14 0.73
CA HIS A 146 11.21 -3.85 0.22
C HIS A 146 12.40 -3.94 -0.75
N THR A 147 13.22 -4.99 -0.70
CA THR A 147 14.48 -5.10 -1.49
C THR A 147 14.39 -6.09 -2.66
N CYS A 148 13.35 -6.92 -2.68
CA CYS A 148 13.18 -8.01 -3.65
C CYS A 148 13.10 -7.51 -5.11
N ASN A 149 12.36 -6.41 -5.35
CA ASN A 149 12.20 -5.85 -6.70
C ASN A 149 13.53 -5.33 -7.27
N ASP A 150 14.34 -4.64 -6.46
CA ASP A 150 15.65 -4.14 -6.87
C ASP A 150 16.61 -5.29 -7.16
N MET A 151 16.59 -6.36 -6.34
CA MET A 151 17.40 -7.56 -6.59
C MET A 151 17.04 -8.23 -7.92
N PHE A 152 15.75 -8.37 -8.25
CA PHE A 152 15.32 -8.93 -9.53
C PHE A 152 15.71 -8.04 -10.73
N ALA A 153 15.67 -6.73 -10.58
CA ALA A 153 16.12 -5.79 -11.61
C ALA A 153 17.61 -5.95 -11.93
N TRP A 154 18.47 -5.98 -10.90
CA TRP A 154 19.91 -6.21 -11.05
C TRP A 154 20.22 -7.60 -11.60
N TRP A 155 19.51 -8.61 -11.11
CA TRP A 155 19.60 -9.99 -11.60
C TRP A 155 19.29 -10.09 -13.10
N SER A 156 18.26 -9.38 -13.60
CA SER A 156 17.92 -9.33 -15.03
C SER A 156 18.92 -8.54 -15.85
N MET A 157 19.29 -7.35 -15.40
CA MET A 157 20.18 -6.45 -16.15
C MET A 157 21.57 -7.06 -16.37
N LEU A 158 22.19 -7.61 -15.31
CA LEU A 158 23.50 -8.23 -15.41
C LEU A 158 23.46 -9.46 -16.32
N GLY A 159 22.42 -10.27 -16.23
CA GLY A 159 22.23 -11.40 -17.13
C GLY A 159 22.26 -11.01 -18.62
N MET A 160 21.46 -10.02 -19.01
CA MET A 160 21.40 -9.53 -20.40
C MET A 160 22.75 -8.95 -20.86
N PHE A 161 23.45 -8.25 -19.97
CA PHE A 161 24.80 -7.76 -20.25
C PHE A 161 25.79 -8.90 -20.50
N GLY A 162 25.69 -10.01 -19.75
CA GLY A 162 26.50 -11.21 -19.96
C GLY A 162 26.35 -11.79 -21.37
N THR A 163 25.10 -11.96 -21.83
CA THR A 163 24.80 -12.43 -23.20
C THR A 163 25.38 -11.48 -24.26
N ALA A 164 25.15 -10.17 -24.12
CA ALA A 164 25.62 -9.17 -25.06
C ALA A 164 27.16 -9.14 -25.16
N ALA A 165 27.85 -9.12 -24.02
CA ALA A 165 29.31 -9.12 -23.96
C ALA A 165 29.89 -10.38 -24.63
N SER A 166 29.26 -11.54 -24.41
CA SER A 166 29.69 -12.80 -25.03
C SER A 166 29.55 -12.80 -26.54
N ASN A 167 28.46 -12.26 -27.09
CA ASN A 167 28.27 -12.17 -28.54
C ASN A 167 29.37 -11.34 -29.20
N LEU A 168 29.76 -10.21 -28.58
CA LEU A 168 30.87 -9.38 -29.05
C LEU A 168 32.19 -10.16 -29.03
N LEU A 169 32.53 -10.74 -27.89
CA LEU A 169 33.78 -11.47 -27.70
C LEU A 169 33.89 -12.66 -28.65
N THR A 170 32.83 -13.46 -28.77
CA THR A 170 32.79 -14.65 -29.63
C THR A 170 32.92 -14.28 -31.10
N GLY A 171 32.18 -13.26 -31.56
CA GLY A 171 32.25 -12.84 -32.96
C GLY A 171 33.65 -12.38 -33.36
N TRP A 172 34.29 -11.54 -32.54
CA TRP A 172 35.64 -11.06 -32.82
C TRP A 172 36.72 -12.14 -32.62
N LEU A 173 36.52 -13.05 -31.67
CA LEU A 173 37.41 -14.20 -31.50
C LEU A 173 37.40 -15.09 -32.75
N ILE A 174 36.23 -15.42 -33.29
CA ILE A 174 36.13 -16.21 -34.54
C ILE A 174 36.86 -15.50 -35.68
N ASN A 175 36.60 -14.22 -35.90
CA ASN A 175 37.30 -13.45 -36.93
C ASN A 175 38.83 -13.50 -36.76
N ALA A 176 39.33 -13.24 -35.54
CA ALA A 176 40.77 -13.26 -35.26
C ALA A 176 41.39 -14.64 -35.48
N LEU A 177 40.66 -15.72 -35.18
CA LEU A 177 41.10 -17.09 -35.39
C LEU A 177 41.09 -17.49 -36.88
N GLU A 178 40.09 -17.04 -37.64
CA GLU A 178 40.01 -17.22 -39.10
C GLU A 178 41.11 -16.43 -39.83
N ASP A 179 41.39 -15.19 -39.40
CA ASP A 179 42.48 -14.37 -39.95
C ASP A 179 43.86 -15.01 -39.74
N ASN A 180 44.02 -15.81 -38.69
CA ASN A 180 45.21 -16.62 -38.43
C ASN A 180 45.23 -17.96 -39.21
N GLY A 181 44.29 -18.17 -40.15
CA GLY A 181 44.25 -19.31 -41.05
C GLY A 181 43.63 -20.58 -40.47
N MET A 182 42.95 -20.52 -39.33
CA MET A 182 42.25 -21.69 -38.79
C MET A 182 40.95 -21.97 -39.53
N LYS A 183 40.57 -23.25 -39.63
CA LYS A 183 39.33 -23.66 -40.29
C LYS A 183 38.12 -23.25 -39.45
N LYS A 184 37.03 -22.87 -40.12
CA LYS A 184 35.77 -22.45 -39.49
C LYS A 184 35.27 -23.43 -38.42
N LEU A 185 35.34 -24.73 -38.69
CA LEU A 185 34.93 -25.77 -37.74
C LEU A 185 35.76 -25.75 -36.45
N ASP A 186 37.07 -25.56 -36.55
CA ASP A 186 37.98 -25.53 -35.41
C ASP A 186 37.79 -24.24 -34.59
N CYS A 187 37.51 -23.11 -35.26
CA CYS A 187 37.13 -21.86 -34.60
C CYS A 187 35.89 -22.05 -33.71
N HIS A 188 34.85 -22.70 -34.24
CA HIS A 188 33.64 -22.99 -33.47
C HIS A 188 33.87 -23.95 -32.30
N ARG A 189 34.71 -24.99 -32.48
CA ARG A 189 35.08 -25.92 -31.39
C ARG A 189 35.76 -25.20 -30.23
N ILE A 190 36.61 -24.21 -30.51
CA ILE A 190 37.25 -23.37 -29.49
C ILE A 190 36.21 -22.59 -28.68
N ILE A 191 35.13 -22.11 -29.31
CA ILE A 191 34.04 -21.45 -28.59
C ILE A 191 33.33 -22.42 -27.63
N PHE A 192 33.07 -23.67 -28.05
CA PHE A 192 32.49 -24.69 -27.18
C PHE A 192 33.43 -25.15 -26.05
N LEU A 193 34.75 -25.14 -26.27
CA LEU A 193 35.72 -25.33 -25.19
C LEU A 193 35.72 -24.15 -24.21
N GLY A 194 35.60 -22.91 -24.71
CA GLY A 194 35.40 -21.73 -23.89
C GLY A 194 34.12 -21.82 -23.04
N TYR A 195 33.02 -22.29 -23.64
CA TYR A 195 31.78 -22.60 -22.94
C TYR A 195 31.96 -23.64 -21.82
N ALA A 196 32.78 -24.68 -22.07
CA ALA A 196 33.10 -25.66 -21.04
C ALA A 196 33.88 -25.03 -19.86
N GLY A 197 34.82 -24.13 -20.15
CA GLY A 197 35.57 -23.36 -19.15
C GLY A 197 34.68 -22.41 -18.33
N ILE A 198 33.70 -21.77 -18.97
CA ILE A 198 32.69 -20.95 -18.29
C ILE A 198 31.85 -21.82 -17.33
N GLY A 199 31.51 -23.05 -17.73
CA GLY A 199 30.85 -24.02 -16.85
C GLY A 199 31.69 -24.37 -15.61
N LEU A 200 33.01 -24.52 -15.76
CA LEU A 200 33.92 -24.77 -14.62
C LEU A 200 34.00 -23.56 -13.69
N LEU A 201 34.04 -22.35 -14.26
CA LEU A 201 33.99 -21.11 -13.47
C LEU A 201 32.66 -21.01 -12.68
N LYS A 202 31.54 -21.34 -13.33
CA LYS A 202 30.22 -21.41 -12.68
C LYS A 202 30.22 -22.44 -11.56
N LEU A 203 30.85 -23.60 -11.76
CA LEU A 203 30.97 -24.64 -10.75
C LEU A 203 31.74 -24.12 -9.53
N LEU A 204 32.89 -23.49 -9.75
CA LEU A 204 33.69 -22.88 -8.67
C LEU A 204 32.89 -21.84 -7.88
N CYS A 205 32.13 -20.97 -8.55
CA CYS A 205 31.25 -20.01 -7.88
C CYS A 205 30.10 -20.70 -7.12
N SER A 206 29.53 -21.79 -7.65
CA SER A 206 28.41 -22.49 -7.02
C SER A 206 28.82 -23.20 -5.72
N LEU A 207 30.08 -23.63 -5.62
CA LEU A 207 30.66 -24.22 -4.41
C LEU A 207 30.86 -23.18 -3.28
N LEU A 208 30.79 -21.88 -3.60
CA LEU A 208 30.90 -20.79 -2.62
C LEU A 208 29.57 -20.39 -1.98
N LEU A 209 28.44 -20.99 -2.42
CA LEU A 209 27.13 -20.77 -1.80
C LEU A 209 27.07 -21.42 -0.40
N SER A 210 26.57 -20.67 0.58
CA SER A 210 26.41 -21.17 1.94
C SER A 210 25.19 -22.10 2.08
N SER A 211 25.09 -22.81 3.21
CA SER A 211 23.91 -23.61 3.56
C SER A 211 22.68 -22.76 3.89
N GLU A 212 22.82 -21.45 4.10
CA GLU A 212 21.68 -20.54 4.38
C GLU A 212 20.72 -20.45 3.18
N VAL A 213 21.20 -20.69 1.96
CA VAL A 213 20.37 -20.75 0.74
C VAL A 213 19.40 -21.94 0.73
N GLU A 214 19.68 -22.96 1.56
CA GLU A 214 18.89 -24.19 1.70
C GLU A 214 17.95 -24.16 2.92
N GLN A 215 18.12 -23.22 3.86
CA GLN A 215 17.26 -23.11 5.04
C GLN A 215 15.88 -22.55 4.66
N MET A 216 14.80 -23.14 5.18
CA MET A 216 13.44 -22.62 5.05
C MET A 216 13.21 -21.53 6.11
N PRO A 217 13.07 -20.24 5.74
CA PRO A 217 12.22 -19.35 6.50
C PRO A 217 10.79 -19.55 5.98
N LEU A 218 10.10 -20.60 6.43
CA LEU A 218 8.64 -20.57 6.44
C LEU A 218 8.20 -19.85 7.71
N GLN A 219 8.42 -18.54 7.70
CA GLN A 219 7.48 -17.60 8.31
C GLN A 219 7.08 -16.62 7.20
N LYS A 220 6.39 -17.16 6.19
CA LYS A 220 5.29 -16.40 5.62
C LYS A 220 4.30 -16.27 6.77
N GLU A 221 3.99 -15.05 7.17
CA GLU A 221 2.75 -14.74 7.86
C GLU A 221 1.61 -15.22 6.96
N SER A 222 1.28 -16.51 7.07
CA SER A 222 -0.05 -16.99 6.73
C SER A 222 -0.96 -16.34 7.75
N CYS A 223 -1.87 -15.53 7.25
CA CYS A 223 -3.11 -15.17 7.91
C CYS A 223 -3.72 -16.46 8.48
N SER A 224 -3.43 -16.73 9.74
CA SER A 224 -4.00 -17.80 10.53
C SER A 224 -4.56 -17.08 11.74
N THR A 225 -5.88 -17.11 11.82
CA THR A 225 -6.65 -16.75 13.00
C THR A 225 -5.91 -17.22 14.26
N PRO A 226 -5.73 -16.36 15.29
CA PRO A 226 -5.16 -16.83 16.54
C PRO A 226 -6.14 -17.84 17.15
N GLN A 227 -5.82 -19.13 17.03
CA GLN A 227 -6.36 -20.11 17.95
C GLN A 227 -5.86 -19.74 19.34
N SER A 228 -6.80 -19.48 20.22
CA SER A 228 -6.63 -19.30 21.66
C SER A 228 -5.70 -20.38 22.24
N GLY A 229 -4.47 -20.00 22.54
CA GLY A 229 -3.56 -20.80 23.34
C GLY A 229 -3.96 -20.72 24.80
N ILE A 230 -4.69 -21.72 25.27
CA ILE A 230 -4.84 -21.99 26.70
C ILE A 230 -3.45 -22.32 27.25
N LEU A 231 -3.00 -21.54 28.22
CA LEU A 231 -1.83 -21.82 29.05
C LEU A 231 -2.04 -23.15 29.80
N THR A 232 -1.05 -24.03 29.78
CA THR A 232 -0.82 -24.96 30.89
C THR A 232 0.59 -24.74 31.44
N PRO A 233 0.77 -24.63 32.76
CA PRO A 233 2.07 -24.37 33.38
C PRO A 233 2.91 -25.65 33.52
N ASP A 234 4.21 -25.42 33.76
CA ASP A 234 5.30 -26.39 33.89
C ASP A 234 5.10 -27.52 34.92
N GLU A 235 5.76 -28.64 34.60
CA GLU A 235 6.39 -29.69 35.44
C GLU A 235 5.66 -30.25 36.69
N GLU A 236 5.36 -31.57 36.68
CA GLU A 236 5.93 -32.59 37.61
C GLU A 236 5.18 -33.96 37.55
N ILE A 237 5.97 -35.03 37.41
CA ILE A 237 5.94 -36.33 38.12
C ILE A 237 4.60 -37.11 38.32
N SER A 238 4.61 -38.34 37.77
CA SER A 238 4.03 -39.63 38.21
C SER A 238 2.52 -39.89 38.32
N ASP A 239 2.22 -41.12 37.88
CA ASP A 239 1.21 -42.07 38.35
C ASP A 239 -0.23 -42.04 37.80
N ASP A 240 -0.67 -43.28 37.63
CA ASP A 240 -1.79 -43.83 36.88
C ASP A 240 -3.13 -43.73 37.66
N GLU A 241 -4.21 -44.14 37.01
CA GLU A 241 -5.53 -44.48 37.59
C GLU A 241 -6.43 -43.33 38.09
N THR A 242 -7.41 -42.92 37.29
CA THR A 242 -8.87 -43.06 37.56
C THR A 242 -9.73 -42.19 36.61
N ALA A 243 -10.38 -42.85 35.64
CA ALA A 243 -11.55 -42.31 34.97
C ALA A 243 -12.79 -42.37 35.89
N PRO A 244 -13.77 -41.46 35.70
CA PRO A 244 -15.15 -41.91 35.44
C PRO A 244 -15.78 -41.09 34.28
N LEU A 245 -16.27 -41.69 33.19
CA LEU A 245 -17.59 -42.32 33.00
C LEU A 245 -18.77 -41.46 33.48
N LEU A 246 -19.52 -40.87 32.54
CA LEU A 246 -20.99 -40.99 32.42
C LEU A 246 -21.47 -40.41 31.08
N GLU A 247 -22.00 -41.31 30.23
CA GLU A 247 -22.94 -40.98 29.16
C GLU A 247 -24.30 -40.62 29.78
N ASP A 248 -25.03 -39.69 29.17
CA ASP A 248 -26.47 -39.94 28.98
C ASP A 248 -27.01 -39.26 27.71
N ASN A 249 -27.66 -40.09 26.90
CA ASN A 249 -28.35 -39.75 25.67
C ASN A 249 -29.71 -39.12 25.98
N SER A 250 -30.15 -38.12 25.20
CA SER A 250 -31.34 -38.23 24.35
C SER A 250 -31.88 -36.90 23.79
N SER A 251 -32.11 -36.92 22.47
CA SER A 251 -33.14 -36.19 21.69
C SER A 251 -33.04 -34.66 21.61
N GLY A 252 -33.06 -34.00 20.45
CA GLY A 252 -33.28 -34.42 19.07
C GLY A 252 -33.47 -33.18 18.19
N TYR A 253 -33.33 -33.37 16.88
CA TYR A 253 -33.54 -32.43 15.76
C TYR A 253 -32.38 -31.50 15.37
N GLY A 254 -31.73 -31.82 14.23
CA GLY A 254 -31.16 -30.77 13.37
C GLY A 254 -29.82 -31.00 12.65
N ALA A 255 -29.23 -32.20 12.60
CA ALA A 255 -27.94 -32.40 11.93
C ALA A 255 -28.07 -33.24 10.64
N VAL A 256 -28.62 -32.65 9.58
CA VAL A 256 -28.50 -33.15 8.21
C VAL A 256 -28.29 -31.98 7.25
N THR A 257 -27.14 -31.30 7.33
CA THR A 257 -26.66 -30.37 6.28
C THR A 257 -25.19 -29.98 6.35
N GLU A 258 -24.42 -30.35 7.39
CA GLU A 258 -23.01 -29.92 7.50
C GLU A 258 -22.01 -30.81 6.75
N THR A 259 -22.34 -32.07 6.48
CA THR A 259 -21.42 -33.02 5.85
C THR A 259 -21.23 -32.83 4.34
N GLN A 260 -22.15 -32.16 3.64
CA GLN A 260 -21.96 -31.84 2.22
C GLN A 260 -21.17 -30.53 2.01
N ALA A 261 -21.31 -29.55 2.91
CA ALA A 261 -20.59 -28.29 2.83
C ALA A 261 -19.09 -28.47 3.11
N GLN A 262 -18.72 -29.31 4.08
CA GLN A 262 -17.32 -29.62 4.38
C GLN A 262 -16.64 -30.45 3.29
N VAL A 263 -17.36 -31.37 2.63
CA VAL A 263 -16.83 -32.15 1.49
C VAL A 263 -16.68 -31.27 0.24
N LEU A 264 -17.56 -30.28 0.01
CA LEU A 264 -17.37 -29.31 -1.08
C LEU A 264 -16.19 -28.36 -0.80
N ALA A 265 -16.02 -27.91 0.44
CA ALA A 265 -14.93 -27.01 0.84
C ALA A 265 -13.55 -27.68 0.69
N THR A 266 -13.41 -28.97 1.03
CA THR A 266 -12.14 -29.71 0.82
C THR A 266 -11.84 -30.02 -0.65
N VAL A 267 -12.84 -30.01 -1.54
CA VAL A 267 -12.63 -30.20 -2.98
C VAL A 267 -12.23 -28.89 -3.68
N GLN A 268 -12.50 -27.73 -3.06
CA GLN A 268 -12.27 -26.42 -3.69
C GLN A 268 -10.82 -25.92 -3.62
N GLU A 269 -9.98 -26.48 -2.74
CA GLU A 269 -8.56 -26.09 -2.58
C GLU A 269 -7.58 -26.60 -3.66
N LYS A 270 -8.04 -27.28 -4.72
CA LYS A 270 -7.14 -27.89 -5.74
C LYS A 270 -7.27 -27.38 -7.17
N ARG A 271 -7.89 -26.21 -7.40
CA ARG A 271 -7.90 -25.62 -8.76
C ARG A 271 -6.80 -24.58 -8.93
N LEU A 272 -5.96 -24.79 -9.95
CA LEU A 272 -4.87 -23.87 -10.32
C LEU A 272 -5.38 -22.50 -10.83
N PHE A 273 -6.61 -22.47 -11.37
CA PHE A 273 -7.30 -21.28 -11.86
C PHE A 273 -8.81 -21.36 -11.58
N THR A 274 -9.44 -20.21 -11.33
CA THR A 274 -10.91 -20.05 -11.40
C THR A 274 -11.42 -20.24 -12.84
N PRO A 275 -12.71 -20.57 -13.04
CA PRO A 275 -13.28 -20.73 -14.39
C PRO A 275 -13.12 -19.48 -15.27
N ALA A 276 -13.20 -18.28 -14.68
CA ALA A 276 -13.00 -17.02 -15.40
C ALA A 276 -11.54 -16.83 -15.81
N SER A 277 -10.59 -16.99 -14.88
CA SER A 277 -9.15 -16.93 -15.16
C SER A 277 -8.74 -17.98 -16.19
N PHE A 278 -9.29 -19.20 -16.12
CA PHE A 278 -9.02 -20.24 -17.10
C PHE A 278 -9.50 -19.84 -18.50
N ALA A 279 -10.71 -19.29 -18.63
CA ALA A 279 -11.23 -18.84 -19.92
C ALA A 279 -10.42 -17.67 -20.50
N PHE A 280 -10.00 -16.71 -19.66
CA PHE A 280 -9.10 -15.64 -20.04
C PHE A 280 -7.75 -16.19 -20.52
N MET A 281 -7.10 -17.03 -19.71
CA MET A 281 -5.79 -17.62 -20.01
C MET A 281 -5.83 -18.50 -21.26
N TRP A 282 -6.91 -19.25 -21.49
CA TRP A 282 -7.10 -20.06 -22.69
C TRP A 282 -7.14 -19.20 -23.95
N LYS A 283 -7.99 -18.16 -23.97
CA LYS A 283 -8.13 -17.26 -25.13
C LYS A 283 -6.85 -16.44 -25.36
N LEU A 284 -6.21 -15.99 -24.28
CA LEU A 284 -4.93 -15.30 -24.35
C LEU A 284 -3.82 -16.20 -24.89
N SER A 285 -3.74 -17.45 -24.42
CA SER A 285 -2.73 -18.42 -24.90
C SER A 285 -2.91 -18.73 -26.39
N LEU A 286 -4.16 -18.83 -26.86
CA LEU A 286 -4.49 -18.98 -28.28
C LEU A 286 -4.04 -17.78 -29.13
N ALA A 287 -4.08 -16.56 -28.59
CA ALA A 287 -3.53 -15.39 -29.27
C ALA A 287 -1.98 -15.39 -29.23
N LEU A 288 -1.41 -15.60 -28.04
CA LEU A 288 0.04 -15.57 -27.79
C LEU A 288 0.81 -16.60 -28.62
N ILE A 289 0.20 -17.73 -28.99
CA ILE A 289 0.86 -18.73 -29.83
C ILE A 289 1.34 -18.12 -31.16
N PHE A 290 0.63 -17.15 -31.74
CA PHE A 290 1.04 -16.47 -32.98
C PHE A 290 2.33 -15.65 -32.78
N ASP A 291 2.42 -14.90 -31.68
CA ASP A 291 3.65 -14.15 -31.34
C ASP A 291 4.84 -15.08 -31.09
N PHE A 292 4.59 -16.20 -30.40
CA PHE A 292 5.64 -17.14 -30.03
C PHE A 292 6.12 -17.99 -31.21
N VAL A 293 5.23 -18.43 -32.10
CA VAL A 293 5.63 -19.06 -33.37
C VAL A 293 6.43 -18.09 -34.22
N GLY A 294 5.97 -16.84 -34.34
CA GLY A 294 6.73 -15.79 -35.03
C GLY A 294 8.10 -15.52 -34.39
N SER A 295 8.21 -15.61 -33.06
CA SER A 295 9.48 -15.45 -32.35
C SER A 295 10.44 -16.60 -32.60
N GLY A 296 9.96 -17.85 -32.64
CA GLY A 296 10.75 -19.03 -32.97
C GLY A 296 11.26 -19.03 -34.41
N LEU A 297 10.45 -18.52 -35.36
CA LEU A 297 10.85 -18.42 -36.77
C LEU A 297 12.09 -17.52 -36.98
N ALA A 298 12.22 -16.48 -36.15
CA ALA A 298 13.25 -15.45 -36.27
C ALA A 298 14.15 -15.37 -35.03
N GLN A 299 14.53 -16.54 -34.52
CA GLN A 299 15.40 -16.68 -33.37
C GLN A 299 16.83 -16.22 -33.70
N ILE A 300 17.61 -15.82 -32.67
CA ILE A 300 18.92 -15.19 -32.86
C ILE A 300 19.89 -16.10 -33.65
N SER A 301 19.98 -17.39 -33.32
CA SER A 301 20.83 -18.33 -34.06
C SER A 301 20.44 -18.47 -35.54
N TRP A 302 19.15 -18.41 -35.86
CA TRP A 302 18.70 -18.43 -37.25
C TRP A 302 19.02 -17.13 -37.97
N MET A 303 18.90 -16.01 -37.27
CA MET A 303 19.21 -14.70 -37.83
C MET A 303 20.70 -14.57 -38.15
N THR A 304 21.59 -15.02 -37.26
CA THR A 304 23.05 -14.97 -37.49
C THR A 304 23.43 -15.88 -38.65
N TYR A 305 22.85 -17.07 -38.72
CA TYR A 305 23.01 -17.98 -39.85
C TYR A 305 22.52 -17.38 -41.17
N PHE A 306 21.35 -16.72 -41.18
CA PHE A 306 20.82 -16.03 -42.36
C PHE A 306 21.77 -14.92 -42.86
N PHE A 307 22.24 -14.05 -41.97
CA PHE A 307 23.16 -12.96 -42.36
C PHE A 307 24.51 -13.49 -42.88
N LYS A 308 25.02 -14.58 -42.31
CA LYS A 308 26.23 -15.23 -42.83
C LYS A 308 25.98 -15.85 -44.19
N ARG A 309 24.84 -16.53 -44.39
CA ARG A 309 24.55 -17.27 -45.62
C ARG A 309 24.20 -16.37 -46.81
N GLU A 310 23.31 -15.39 -46.61
CA GLU A 310 22.79 -14.55 -47.71
C GLU A 310 23.65 -13.31 -47.99
N TYR A 311 24.33 -12.78 -46.96
CA TYR A 311 25.07 -11.52 -47.06
C TYR A 311 26.57 -11.65 -46.82
N ASP A 312 27.06 -12.87 -46.53
CA ASP A 312 28.46 -13.17 -46.16
C ASP A 312 29.00 -12.20 -45.09
N MET A 313 28.19 -11.93 -44.07
CA MET A 313 28.58 -11.03 -43.00
C MET A 313 29.56 -11.70 -42.03
N PRO A 314 30.65 -11.01 -41.63
CA PRO A 314 31.57 -11.55 -40.62
C PRO A 314 30.91 -11.61 -39.24
N GLU A 315 31.25 -12.65 -38.49
CA GLU A 315 30.71 -12.98 -37.17
C GLU A 315 30.98 -11.85 -36.17
N GLY A 316 32.15 -11.20 -36.26
CA GLY A 316 32.48 -10.01 -35.47
C GLY A 316 31.53 -8.83 -35.68
N ALA A 317 31.01 -8.62 -36.90
CA ALA A 317 30.03 -7.57 -37.17
C ALA A 317 28.66 -7.89 -36.55
N LEU A 318 28.23 -9.15 -36.63
CA LEU A 318 26.99 -9.62 -36.01
C LEU A 318 27.07 -9.59 -34.48
N GLY A 319 28.20 -9.97 -33.91
CA GLY A 319 28.50 -9.84 -32.48
C GLY A 319 28.45 -8.38 -32.02
N SER A 320 29.06 -7.47 -32.77
CA SER A 320 29.04 -6.03 -32.48
C SER A 320 27.65 -5.42 -32.59
N ALA A 321 26.87 -5.82 -33.60
CA ALA A 321 25.50 -5.35 -33.81
C ALA A 321 24.58 -5.80 -32.66
N THR A 322 24.65 -7.07 -32.25
CA THR A 322 23.84 -7.59 -31.14
C THR A 322 24.23 -6.98 -29.79
N PHE A 323 25.52 -6.74 -29.55
CA PHE A 323 26.00 -6.04 -28.35
C PHE A 323 25.48 -4.60 -28.28
N THR A 324 25.68 -3.83 -29.36
CA THR A 324 25.26 -2.43 -29.43
C THR A 324 23.75 -2.31 -29.25
N ALA A 325 22.98 -3.15 -29.95
CA ALA A 325 21.54 -3.17 -29.86
C ALA A 325 21.05 -3.60 -28.46
N GLY A 326 21.70 -4.57 -27.81
CA GLY A 326 21.36 -5.04 -26.47
C GLY A 326 21.54 -3.96 -25.40
N ILE A 327 22.63 -3.17 -25.46
CA ILE A 327 22.85 -2.03 -24.56
C ILE A 327 21.76 -0.97 -24.75
N ILE A 328 21.51 -0.57 -26.00
CA ILE A 328 20.49 0.45 -26.29
C ILE A 328 19.10 -0.03 -25.85
N SER A 329 18.77 -1.29 -26.11
CA SER A 329 17.49 -1.89 -25.70
C SER A 329 17.32 -1.90 -24.18
N SER A 330 18.39 -2.20 -23.42
CA SER A 330 18.36 -2.19 -21.96
C SER A 330 18.07 -0.79 -21.40
N VAL A 331 18.64 0.26 -22.00
CA VAL A 331 18.36 1.66 -21.63
C VAL A 331 16.93 2.06 -22.02
N LEU A 332 16.49 1.70 -23.23
CA LEU A 332 15.14 2.03 -23.70
C LEU A 332 14.03 1.25 -22.99
N ASN A 333 14.31 0.10 -22.39
CA ASN A 333 13.34 -0.62 -21.57
C ASN A 333 12.88 0.24 -20.36
N LEU A 334 13.73 1.15 -19.86
CA LEU A 334 13.33 2.12 -18.82
C LEU A 334 12.25 3.10 -19.32
N ALA A 335 12.15 3.32 -20.63
CA ALA A 335 11.12 4.16 -21.24
C ALA A 335 9.76 3.44 -21.39
N SER A 336 9.68 2.13 -21.12
CA SER A 336 8.42 1.38 -21.19
C SER A 336 7.36 1.90 -20.21
N SER A 337 7.77 2.22 -18.99
CA SER A 337 6.90 2.74 -17.91
C SER A 337 6.28 4.11 -18.24
N PRO A 338 7.04 5.17 -18.60
CA PRO A 338 6.44 6.44 -18.98
C PRO A 338 5.57 6.35 -20.24
N LEU A 339 5.96 5.52 -21.22
CA LEU A 339 5.15 5.32 -22.43
C LEU A 339 3.81 4.62 -22.10
N SER A 340 3.85 3.60 -21.24
CA SER A 340 2.65 2.89 -20.76
C SER A 340 1.71 3.77 -19.94
N ARG A 341 2.23 4.76 -19.21
CA ARG A 341 1.41 5.75 -18.50
C ARG A 341 0.74 6.76 -19.45
N ALA A 342 1.39 7.09 -20.57
CA ALA A 342 0.89 8.10 -21.50
C ALA A 342 -0.24 7.59 -22.41
N ILE A 343 -0.15 6.35 -22.89
CA ILE A 343 -1.12 5.79 -23.87
C ILE A 343 -1.77 4.48 -23.42
N GLY A 344 -1.43 3.95 -22.24
CA GLY A 344 -2.02 2.72 -21.68
C GLY A 344 -1.28 1.43 -22.09
N GLN A 345 -1.36 0.41 -21.23
CA GLN A 345 -0.54 -0.82 -21.31
C GLN A 345 -0.74 -1.61 -22.62
N VAL A 346 -2.01 -1.85 -23.01
CA VAL A 346 -2.33 -2.62 -24.23
C VAL A 346 -1.90 -1.85 -25.49
N GLN A 347 -2.11 -0.53 -25.52
CA GLN A 347 -1.75 0.30 -26.68
C GLN A 347 -0.24 0.42 -26.82
N THR A 348 0.50 0.61 -25.71
CA THR A 348 1.97 0.58 -25.71
C THR A 348 2.50 -0.77 -26.17
N MET A 349 1.95 -1.88 -25.67
CA MET A 349 2.32 -3.23 -26.10
C MET A 349 2.10 -3.38 -27.62
N VAL A 350 0.91 -3.06 -28.12
CA VAL A 350 0.57 -3.18 -29.55
C VAL A 350 1.45 -2.28 -30.43
N LEU A 351 1.71 -1.05 -30.03
CA LEU A 351 2.55 -0.11 -30.77
C LEU A 351 3.98 -0.65 -30.91
N CYS A 352 4.61 -0.99 -29.77
CA CYS A 352 5.98 -1.50 -29.74
C CYS A 352 6.10 -2.82 -30.51
N HIS A 353 5.16 -3.74 -30.33
CA HIS A 353 5.11 -4.97 -31.10
C HIS A 353 4.95 -4.72 -32.59
N THR A 354 4.12 -3.76 -33.01
CA THR A 354 3.87 -3.47 -34.42
C THR A 354 5.15 -2.97 -35.08
N VAL A 355 5.85 -2.02 -34.45
CA VAL A 355 7.13 -1.51 -34.94
C VAL A 355 8.17 -2.64 -35.06
N ASN A 356 8.30 -3.48 -34.03
CA ASN A 356 9.21 -4.63 -34.04
C ASN A 356 8.83 -5.67 -35.12
N SER A 357 7.54 -5.93 -35.32
CA SER A 357 7.03 -6.93 -36.29
C SER A 357 7.20 -6.48 -37.74
N ILE A 358 6.96 -5.20 -38.03
CA ILE A 358 7.25 -4.60 -39.34
C ILE A 358 8.74 -4.68 -39.62
N SER A 359 9.59 -4.34 -38.64
CA SER A 359 11.04 -4.42 -38.78
C SER A 359 11.47 -5.84 -39.12
N LEU A 360 10.92 -6.84 -38.43
CA LEU A 360 11.18 -8.25 -38.70
C LEU A 360 10.78 -8.67 -40.12
N LEU A 361 9.61 -8.25 -40.59
CA LEU A 361 9.15 -8.51 -41.97
C LEU A 361 10.11 -7.91 -43.00
N MET A 362 10.71 -6.76 -42.68
CA MET A 362 11.63 -6.05 -43.57
C MET A 362 13.08 -6.54 -43.51
N VAL A 363 13.50 -7.35 -42.54
CA VAL A 363 14.93 -7.77 -42.41
C VAL A 363 15.45 -8.46 -43.67
N SER A 364 14.62 -9.25 -44.34
CA SER A 364 15.02 -10.07 -45.51
C SER A 364 14.75 -9.42 -46.87
N VAL A 365 14.25 -8.17 -46.90
CA VAL A 365 13.88 -7.47 -48.15
C VAL A 365 15.03 -6.70 -48.79
N PRO A 366 15.92 -6.00 -48.04
CA PRO A 366 16.99 -5.20 -48.64
C PRO A 366 18.00 -6.06 -49.40
N GLY A 367 18.34 -5.65 -50.63
CA GLY A 367 19.49 -6.22 -51.35
C GLY A 367 20.84 -5.78 -50.80
N ASN A 368 20.87 -4.79 -49.89
CA ASN A 368 22.09 -4.27 -49.28
C ASN A 368 22.26 -4.78 -47.84
N LYS A 369 23.36 -5.47 -47.58
CA LYS A 369 23.70 -6.06 -46.28
C LYS A 369 23.75 -5.06 -45.12
N TYR A 370 24.15 -3.81 -45.35
CA TYR A 370 24.18 -2.78 -44.31
C TYR A 370 22.78 -2.28 -43.94
N ILE A 371 21.87 -2.17 -44.91
CA ILE A 371 20.48 -1.80 -44.65
C ILE A 371 19.78 -2.90 -43.86
N ALA A 372 19.98 -4.16 -44.25
CA ALA A 372 19.46 -5.31 -43.51
C ALA A 372 20.00 -5.34 -42.06
N LEU A 373 21.28 -5.03 -41.86
CA LEU A 373 21.89 -4.94 -40.52
C LEU A 373 21.29 -3.82 -39.66
N VAL A 374 21.05 -2.63 -40.24
CA VAL A 374 20.40 -1.51 -39.52
C VAL A 374 18.98 -1.88 -39.10
N ILE A 375 18.20 -2.51 -39.98
CA ILE A 375 16.85 -2.99 -39.65
C ILE A 375 16.92 -4.04 -38.54
N PHE A 376 17.92 -4.94 -38.60
CA PHE A 376 18.13 -5.95 -37.57
C PHE A 376 18.47 -5.34 -36.20
N ILE A 377 19.35 -4.32 -36.15
CA ILE A 377 19.66 -3.57 -34.94
C ILE A 377 18.39 -2.89 -34.39
N PHE A 378 17.65 -2.20 -35.26
CA PHE A 378 16.41 -1.51 -34.87
C PHE A 378 15.35 -2.47 -34.31
N ARG A 379 15.24 -3.67 -34.90
CA ARG A 379 14.38 -4.75 -34.38
C ARG A 379 14.81 -5.18 -32.97
N ILE A 380 16.10 -5.43 -32.73
CA ILE A 380 16.57 -5.83 -31.40
C ILE A 380 16.27 -4.72 -30.38
N VAL A 381 16.52 -3.47 -30.74
CA VAL A 381 16.31 -2.31 -29.87
C VAL A 381 14.84 -2.20 -29.43
N THR A 382 13.91 -2.34 -30.39
CA THR A 382 12.47 -2.17 -30.15
C THR A 382 11.78 -3.37 -29.49
N ARG A 383 12.45 -4.53 -29.45
CA ARG A 383 11.90 -5.79 -28.94
C ARG A 383 11.65 -5.84 -27.43
N GLU A 384 12.41 -5.11 -26.61
CA GLU A 384 12.33 -5.26 -25.15
C GLU A 384 11.40 -4.24 -24.48
N ILE A 385 10.91 -3.24 -25.23
CA ILE A 385 10.11 -2.13 -24.70
C ILE A 385 8.73 -2.63 -24.20
N ASP A 386 8.20 -3.72 -24.75
CA ASP A 386 6.88 -4.27 -24.41
C ASP A 386 6.88 -5.30 -23.27
N ASN A 387 8.04 -5.71 -22.74
CA ASN A 387 8.11 -6.74 -21.70
C ASN A 387 7.34 -6.35 -20.43
N ALA A 388 7.57 -5.15 -19.91
CA ALA A 388 6.89 -4.67 -18.70
C ALA A 388 5.38 -4.46 -18.90
N PRO A 389 4.91 -3.77 -19.97
CA PRO A 389 3.48 -3.67 -20.26
C PRO A 389 2.79 -5.03 -20.43
N ARG A 390 3.44 -6.01 -21.09
CA ARG A 390 2.90 -7.36 -21.29
C ARG A 390 2.72 -8.12 -19.97
N GLN A 391 3.72 -8.06 -19.08
CA GLN A 391 3.64 -8.69 -17.77
C GLN A 391 2.55 -8.06 -16.90
N ALA A 392 2.41 -6.73 -16.95
CA ALA A 392 1.35 -6.02 -16.25
C ALA A 392 -0.05 -6.43 -16.78
N PHE A 393 -0.23 -6.49 -18.11
CA PHE A 393 -1.49 -6.92 -18.72
C PHE A 393 -1.90 -8.34 -18.32
N ILE A 394 -0.97 -9.30 -18.35
CA ILE A 394 -1.24 -10.68 -17.93
C ILE A 394 -1.60 -10.73 -16.44
N SER A 395 -0.86 -9.99 -15.61
CA SER A 395 -1.07 -9.96 -14.16
C SER A 395 -2.38 -9.27 -13.75
N ALA A 396 -2.91 -8.39 -14.60
CA ALA A 396 -4.20 -7.74 -14.42
C ALA A 396 -5.39 -8.66 -14.75
N GLY A 397 -5.19 -9.68 -15.61
CA GLY A 397 -6.27 -10.59 -16.03
C GLY A 397 -6.45 -11.85 -15.17
N VAL A 398 -5.67 -12.01 -14.10
CA VAL A 398 -5.68 -13.19 -13.20
C VAL A 398 -5.53 -12.75 -11.73
N LEU A 399 -5.99 -13.57 -10.79
CA LEU A 399 -5.93 -13.26 -9.36
C LEU A 399 -4.49 -13.32 -8.82
N ASP A 400 -4.21 -12.61 -7.72
CA ASP A 400 -2.87 -12.50 -7.11
C ASP A 400 -2.23 -13.85 -6.81
N HIS A 401 -3.00 -14.80 -6.26
CA HIS A 401 -2.52 -16.16 -5.99
C HIS A 401 -2.38 -17.03 -7.25
N GLU A 402 -2.95 -16.62 -8.39
CA GLU A 402 -2.89 -17.32 -9.68
C GLU A 402 -1.79 -16.76 -10.60
N ARG A 403 -1.23 -15.58 -10.31
CA ARG A 403 -0.24 -14.89 -11.18
C ARG A 403 0.97 -15.76 -11.51
N THR A 404 1.54 -16.46 -10.53
CA THR A 404 2.68 -17.36 -10.73
C THR A 404 2.32 -18.50 -11.70
N SER A 405 1.15 -19.11 -11.52
CA SER A 405 0.62 -20.14 -12.40
C SER A 405 0.36 -19.62 -13.81
N ALA A 406 -0.19 -18.40 -13.94
CA ALA A 406 -0.45 -17.75 -15.23
C ALA A 406 0.85 -17.50 -16.02
N MET A 407 1.89 -17.01 -15.35
CA MET A 407 3.22 -16.84 -15.96
C MET A 407 3.81 -18.18 -16.38
N GLY A 408 3.59 -19.24 -15.60
CA GLY A 408 3.94 -20.62 -15.96
C GLY A 408 3.28 -21.07 -17.27
N VAL A 409 1.96 -20.88 -17.41
CA VAL A 409 1.20 -21.23 -18.63
C VAL A 409 1.69 -20.43 -19.84
N VAL A 410 1.97 -19.15 -19.68
CA VAL A 410 2.50 -18.29 -20.76
C VAL A 410 3.87 -18.77 -21.21
N ASN A 411 4.74 -19.14 -20.28
CA ASN A 411 6.06 -19.68 -20.60
C ASN A 411 5.97 -21.04 -21.33
N ILE A 412 5.08 -21.93 -20.92
CA ILE A 412 4.83 -23.20 -21.62
C ILE A 412 4.34 -22.92 -23.05
N THR A 413 3.37 -22.02 -23.20
CA THR A 413 2.85 -21.59 -24.51
C THR A 413 3.95 -21.01 -25.39
N LYS A 414 4.86 -20.23 -24.81
CA LYS A 414 6.03 -19.66 -25.48
C LYS A 414 6.96 -20.73 -26.02
N THR A 415 7.27 -21.74 -25.22
CA THR A 415 8.16 -22.83 -25.62
C THR A 415 7.54 -23.64 -26.74
N ILE A 416 6.26 -24.03 -26.62
CA ILE A 416 5.53 -24.77 -27.65
C ILE A 416 5.50 -24.00 -28.98
N GLY A 417 5.15 -22.70 -28.94
CA GLY A 417 5.14 -21.86 -30.14
C GLY A 417 6.53 -21.74 -30.77
N SER A 418 7.57 -21.54 -29.96
CA SER A 418 8.93 -21.37 -30.45
C SER A 418 9.47 -22.64 -31.11
N CYS A 419 9.16 -23.83 -30.57
CA CYS A 419 9.50 -25.13 -31.19
C CYS A 419 8.99 -25.22 -32.63
N LEU A 420 7.71 -24.86 -32.85
CA LEU A 420 7.11 -24.92 -34.17
C LEU A 420 7.81 -23.98 -35.15
N GLY A 421 8.15 -22.76 -34.71
CA GLY A 421 8.87 -21.79 -35.52
C GLY A 421 10.28 -22.25 -35.94
N LEU A 422 11.05 -22.83 -35.00
CA LEU A 422 12.41 -23.31 -35.27
C LEU A 422 12.46 -24.37 -36.38
N TYR A 423 11.51 -25.30 -36.36
CA TYR A 423 11.42 -26.36 -37.38
C TYR A 423 11.04 -25.79 -38.76
N ILE A 424 10.03 -24.91 -38.80
CA ILE A 424 9.58 -24.28 -40.05
C ILE A 424 10.70 -23.47 -40.70
N THR A 425 11.50 -22.74 -39.91
CA THR A 425 12.65 -22.01 -40.44
C THR A 425 13.68 -22.93 -41.07
N GLY A 426 14.00 -24.07 -40.45
CA GLY A 426 14.89 -25.07 -41.03
C GLY A 426 14.36 -25.66 -42.35
N LEU A 427 13.04 -25.87 -42.46
CA LEU A 427 12.39 -26.29 -43.71
C LEU A 427 12.54 -25.24 -44.81
N PHE A 428 12.27 -23.96 -44.52
CA PHE A 428 12.41 -22.89 -45.50
C PHE A 428 13.87 -22.64 -45.90
N ALA A 429 14.79 -22.73 -44.94
CA ALA A 429 16.22 -22.63 -45.20
C ALA A 429 16.69 -23.73 -46.18
N GLY A 430 16.24 -24.97 -45.97
CA GLY A 430 16.57 -26.12 -46.82
C GLY A 430 15.85 -26.17 -48.18
N LEU A 431 14.81 -25.35 -48.37
CA LEU A 431 14.13 -25.14 -49.66
C LEU A 431 14.68 -23.91 -50.42
N ASP A 432 15.81 -23.35 -49.98
CA ASP A 432 16.40 -22.10 -50.49
C ASP A 432 15.44 -20.89 -50.47
N LYS A 433 14.47 -20.90 -49.55
CA LYS A 433 13.47 -19.83 -49.38
C LYS A 433 13.52 -19.24 -47.98
N PHE A 434 14.72 -19.06 -47.44
CA PHE A 434 14.94 -18.66 -46.05
C PHE A 434 14.25 -17.34 -45.68
N TRP A 435 14.22 -16.38 -46.61
CA TRP A 435 13.54 -15.10 -46.43
C TRP A 435 12.05 -15.22 -46.07
N LEU A 436 11.36 -16.28 -46.50
CA LEU A 436 9.95 -16.52 -46.16
C LEU A 436 9.72 -16.70 -44.66
N ALA A 437 10.72 -17.20 -43.91
CA ALA A 437 10.63 -17.36 -42.47
C ALA A 437 10.39 -16.01 -41.76
N PHE A 438 11.11 -14.96 -42.19
CA PHE A 438 11.02 -13.63 -41.57
C PHE A 438 9.73 -12.90 -41.95
N ILE A 439 9.26 -13.06 -43.19
CA ILE A 439 7.97 -12.50 -43.62
C ILE A 439 6.82 -13.18 -42.88
N LEU A 440 6.83 -14.52 -42.80
CA LEU A 440 5.83 -15.26 -42.05
C LEU A 440 5.88 -14.88 -40.56
N ALA A 441 7.07 -14.73 -39.99
CA ALA A 441 7.24 -14.30 -38.61
C ALA A 441 6.63 -12.92 -38.33
N GLY A 442 6.92 -11.94 -39.19
CA GLY A 442 6.34 -10.60 -39.09
C GLY A 442 4.82 -10.62 -39.26
N ALA A 443 4.30 -11.38 -40.22
CA ALA A 443 2.86 -11.50 -40.45
C ALA A 443 2.11 -12.16 -39.28
N LEU A 444 2.67 -13.23 -38.69
CA LEU A 444 2.08 -13.88 -37.51
C LEU A 444 2.06 -12.94 -36.30
N LYS A 445 3.14 -12.20 -36.06
CA LYS A 445 3.18 -11.22 -34.97
C LYS A 445 2.21 -10.04 -35.18
N LEU A 446 2.05 -9.56 -36.41
CA LEU A 446 1.03 -8.56 -36.73
C LEU A 446 -0.39 -9.12 -36.55
N SER A 447 -0.61 -10.39 -36.88
CA SER A 447 -1.88 -11.07 -36.64
C SER A 447 -2.19 -11.16 -35.14
N TYR A 448 -1.19 -11.46 -34.30
CA TYR A 448 -1.31 -11.38 -32.84
C TYR A 448 -1.71 -9.97 -32.38
N ASN A 449 -1.12 -8.91 -32.93
CA ASN A 449 -1.48 -7.54 -32.56
C ASN A 449 -2.95 -7.22 -32.86
N VAL A 450 -3.47 -7.70 -34.00
CA VAL A 450 -4.89 -7.57 -34.31
C VAL A 450 -5.73 -8.43 -33.37
N LEU A 451 -5.33 -9.67 -33.11
CA LEU A 451 -6.03 -10.56 -32.18
C LEU A 451 -6.10 -9.99 -30.78
N ILE A 452 -5.04 -9.39 -30.25
CA ILE A 452 -5.03 -8.82 -28.90
C ILE A 452 -5.83 -7.51 -28.82
N LEU A 453 -5.93 -6.76 -29.92
CA LEU A 453 -6.84 -5.60 -30.06
C LEU A 453 -8.32 -6.03 -30.10
N VAL A 454 -8.61 -7.16 -30.74
CA VAL A 454 -9.98 -7.70 -30.90
C VAL A 454 -10.36 -8.62 -29.74
N LEU A 455 -9.40 -9.16 -28.99
CA LEU A 455 -9.64 -10.08 -27.87
C LEU A 455 -10.60 -9.51 -26.82
N PRO A 456 -10.48 -8.22 -26.41
CA PRO A 456 -11.51 -7.56 -25.60
C PRO A 456 -12.90 -7.69 -26.23
N HIS A 457 -13.05 -7.45 -27.55
CA HIS A 457 -14.30 -7.58 -28.32
C HIS A 457 -14.79 -9.02 -28.52
N LEU A 458 -13.91 -10.03 -28.55
CA LEU A 458 -14.26 -11.46 -28.65
C LEU A 458 -14.60 -12.09 -27.29
N LEU A 459 -14.13 -11.48 -26.19
CA LEU A 459 -14.62 -11.77 -24.84
C LEU A 459 -16.04 -11.24 -24.61
N LEU A 460 -16.55 -10.35 -25.48
CA LEU A 460 -17.79 -9.57 -25.33
C LEU A 460 -19.04 -10.17 -26.02
N SER A 461 -19.09 -11.47 -26.36
CA SER A 461 -20.23 -12.04 -27.10
C SER A 461 -21.45 -12.43 -26.24
N SER A 462 -21.40 -12.25 -24.92
CA SER A 462 -22.56 -12.44 -24.05
C SER A 462 -23.02 -11.11 -23.43
N ASN A 463 -24.33 -10.87 -23.38
CA ASN A 463 -24.91 -9.65 -22.79
C ASN A 463 -24.61 -9.49 -21.29
N LEU A 464 -24.09 -10.54 -20.62
CA LEU A 464 -23.58 -10.49 -19.25
C LEU A 464 -22.17 -9.85 -19.17
N ASP A 465 -21.42 -9.80 -20.26
CA ASP A 465 -20.03 -9.30 -20.27
C ASP A 465 -19.90 -7.78 -20.45
N LYS A 466 -21.00 -7.05 -20.69
CA LYS A 466 -21.00 -5.58 -20.59
C LYS A 466 -20.86 -5.09 -19.15
N LEU A 467 -21.33 -5.88 -18.17
CA LEU A 467 -21.06 -5.66 -16.73
C LEU A 467 -19.60 -5.99 -16.40
N SER A 468 -19.06 -7.06 -16.97
CA SER A 468 -17.64 -7.40 -16.90
C SER A 468 -16.77 -6.32 -17.54
N GLN A 469 -17.27 -5.60 -18.56
CA GLN A 469 -16.58 -4.46 -19.18
C GLN A 469 -16.48 -3.25 -18.24
N VAL A 470 -17.47 -3.01 -17.38
CA VAL A 470 -17.35 -1.98 -16.33
C VAL A 470 -16.31 -2.39 -15.28
N ILE A 471 -16.26 -3.67 -14.92
CA ILE A 471 -15.33 -4.20 -13.94
C ILE A 471 -13.89 -4.28 -14.49
N LEU A 472 -13.70 -4.70 -15.76
CA LEU A 472 -12.38 -4.83 -16.40
C LEU A 472 -11.82 -3.51 -16.94
N ILE A 473 -12.66 -2.57 -17.38
CA ILE A 473 -12.18 -1.21 -17.69
C ILE A 473 -11.68 -0.56 -16.39
N GLY A 474 -12.35 -0.80 -15.25
CA GLY A 474 -11.89 -0.40 -13.92
C GLY A 474 -10.57 -1.04 -13.46
N GLN A 475 -10.15 -2.18 -14.04
CA GLN A 475 -8.94 -2.93 -13.63
C GLN A 475 -7.71 -2.69 -14.51
N SER A 476 -7.84 -1.99 -15.64
CA SER A 476 -6.72 -1.71 -16.57
C SER A 476 -5.92 -0.44 -16.25
N PHE A 477 -6.14 0.12 -15.06
CA PHE A 477 -5.57 1.36 -14.63
C PHE A 477 -4.29 1.12 -13.82
N THR A 478 -3.17 1.73 -14.25
CA THR A 478 -1.91 1.79 -13.50
C THR A 478 -2.15 2.25 -12.05
N MET A 479 -1.20 1.99 -11.14
CA MET A 479 -1.30 2.36 -9.71
C MET A 479 -1.75 3.81 -9.43
N ASP A 480 -1.56 4.74 -10.38
CA ASP A 480 -2.04 6.14 -10.34
C ASP A 480 -3.50 6.35 -10.79
N HIS A 481 -4.16 5.37 -11.41
CA HIS A 481 -5.49 5.48 -12.02
C HIS A 481 -6.55 4.54 -11.41
N LEU A 482 -6.17 3.54 -10.59
CA LEU A 482 -7.12 2.71 -9.83
C LEU A 482 -7.95 3.49 -8.80
N LEU A 483 -7.63 4.78 -8.63
CA LEU A 483 -8.27 5.70 -7.72
C LEU A 483 -9.32 6.58 -8.40
N HIS A 484 -9.29 6.70 -9.73
CA HIS A 484 -10.23 7.51 -10.49
C HIS A 484 -11.15 6.62 -11.31
N LEU A 485 -12.20 6.09 -10.65
CA LEU A 485 -13.40 5.72 -11.37
C LEU A 485 -13.84 6.92 -12.22
N ASP A 486 -14.02 6.73 -13.52
CA ASP A 486 -14.47 7.83 -14.39
C ASP A 486 -15.83 8.33 -13.88
N THR A 487 -15.91 9.61 -13.59
CA THR A 487 -17.11 10.28 -13.08
C THR A 487 -18.32 9.99 -13.98
N ASP A 488 -18.14 9.85 -15.30
CA ASP A 488 -19.21 9.50 -16.23
C ASP A 488 -19.70 8.05 -16.07
N VAL A 489 -18.79 7.12 -15.77
CA VAL A 489 -19.12 5.71 -15.51
C VAL A 489 -19.90 5.59 -14.20
N VAL A 490 -19.47 6.29 -13.15
CA VAL A 490 -20.17 6.29 -11.86
C VAL A 490 -21.58 6.88 -12.00
N CYS A 491 -21.72 8.01 -12.70
CA CYS A 491 -23.02 8.61 -13.00
C CYS A 491 -23.94 7.66 -13.77
N LEU A 492 -23.39 6.87 -14.70
CA LEU A 492 -24.16 5.87 -15.44
C LEU A 492 -24.61 4.70 -14.53
N LEU A 493 -23.71 4.17 -13.70
CA LEU A 493 -24.03 3.08 -12.78
C LEU A 493 -25.06 3.47 -11.73
N ALA A 494 -24.97 4.71 -11.23
CA ALA A 494 -25.92 5.24 -10.27
C ALA A 494 -27.33 5.35 -10.87
N LYS A 495 -27.46 5.83 -12.13
CA LYS A 495 -28.73 5.81 -12.90
C LYS A 495 -29.33 4.42 -13.09
N LEU A 496 -28.51 3.38 -13.09
CA LEU A 496 -28.95 1.98 -13.21
C LEU A 496 -29.34 1.35 -11.86
N ASN A 497 -29.43 2.13 -10.77
CA ASN A 497 -29.68 1.66 -9.41
C ASN A 497 -28.66 0.60 -8.95
N SER A 498 -27.38 0.81 -9.29
CA SER A 498 -26.32 -0.17 -8.99
C SER A 498 -25.81 -0.12 -7.56
N TYR A 499 -26.20 0.89 -6.76
CA TYR A 499 -25.71 1.10 -5.39
C TYR A 499 -26.85 1.10 -4.38
N ASP A 500 -26.60 0.50 -3.22
CA ASP A 500 -27.49 0.51 -2.06
C ASP A 500 -27.21 1.73 -1.17
N TYR A 501 -25.94 2.13 -1.07
CA TYR A 501 -25.47 3.25 -0.25
C TYR A 501 -24.48 4.14 -1.00
N ILE A 502 -24.61 5.46 -0.82
CA ILE A 502 -23.64 6.45 -1.28
C ILE A 502 -23.10 7.21 -0.07
N ILE A 503 -21.81 7.10 0.19
CA ILE A 503 -21.12 7.73 1.32
C ILE A 503 -20.22 8.85 0.78
N VAL A 504 -20.38 10.06 1.33
CA VAL A 504 -19.59 11.23 0.94
C VAL A 504 -18.56 11.53 2.02
N GLY A 505 -17.30 11.24 1.75
CA GLY A 505 -16.16 11.43 2.67
C GLY A 505 -15.79 10.16 3.42
N SER A 506 -14.49 9.85 3.41
CA SER A 506 -13.90 8.63 3.97
C SER A 506 -13.34 8.81 5.39
N GLY A 507 -13.82 9.79 6.17
CA GLY A 507 -13.32 10.04 7.53
C GLY A 507 -13.64 8.93 8.56
N PHE A 508 -13.42 9.20 9.85
CA PHE A 508 -13.79 8.29 10.96
C PHE A 508 -15.30 7.95 11.02
N GLY A 509 -16.13 8.73 10.34
CA GLY A 509 -17.55 8.44 10.16
C GLY A 509 -17.82 7.52 8.97
N GLY A 510 -17.46 7.96 7.76
CA GLY A 510 -17.79 7.28 6.51
C GLY A 510 -16.95 6.03 6.21
N GLY A 511 -15.71 5.97 6.67
CA GLY A 511 -14.82 4.82 6.47
C GLY A 511 -15.28 3.53 7.13
N PRO A 512 -15.36 3.49 8.48
CA PRO A 512 -15.87 2.33 9.21
C PRO A 512 -17.28 1.93 8.74
N LEU A 513 -18.13 2.92 8.45
CA LEU A 513 -19.47 2.70 7.91
C LEU A 513 -19.42 1.97 6.56
N ALA A 514 -18.59 2.43 5.62
CA ALA A 514 -18.42 1.79 4.32
C ALA A 514 -17.94 0.35 4.49
N GLU A 515 -16.95 0.12 5.35
CA GLU A 515 -16.42 -1.22 5.60
C GLU A 515 -17.46 -2.18 6.18
N GLN A 516 -18.25 -1.75 7.15
CA GLN A 516 -19.31 -2.58 7.73
C GLN A 516 -20.40 -2.91 6.69
N LEU A 517 -20.84 -1.94 5.91
CA LEU A 517 -21.86 -2.14 4.88
C LEU A 517 -21.37 -3.09 3.77
N VAL A 518 -20.14 -2.89 3.30
CA VAL A 518 -19.50 -3.76 2.28
C VAL A 518 -19.31 -5.18 2.82
N SER A 519 -18.93 -5.34 4.09
CA SER A 519 -18.80 -6.66 4.72
C SER A 519 -20.12 -7.42 4.82
N GLN A 520 -21.24 -6.70 4.84
CA GLN A 520 -22.60 -7.24 4.76
C GLN A 520 -23.11 -7.36 3.30
N GLN A 521 -22.21 -7.27 2.31
CA GLN A 521 -22.49 -7.43 0.88
C GLN A 521 -23.42 -6.35 0.27
N TYR A 522 -23.53 -5.18 0.91
CA TYR A 522 -24.18 -4.04 0.29
C TYR A 522 -23.26 -3.34 -0.70
N LYS A 523 -23.82 -2.87 -1.83
CA LYS A 523 -23.06 -2.11 -2.83
C LYS A 523 -22.92 -0.65 -2.41
N VAL A 524 -21.70 -0.24 -2.08
CA VAL A 524 -21.38 1.09 -1.57
C VAL A 524 -20.58 1.88 -2.59
N LEU A 525 -21.01 3.12 -2.87
CA LEU A 525 -20.21 4.13 -3.54
C LEU A 525 -19.63 5.10 -2.51
N LEU A 526 -18.32 5.16 -2.39
CA LEU A 526 -17.61 6.11 -1.53
C LEU A 526 -17.03 7.25 -2.38
N ILE A 527 -17.44 8.48 -2.13
CA ILE A 527 -16.96 9.67 -2.84
C ILE A 527 -16.01 10.45 -1.93
N GLU A 528 -14.78 10.71 -2.40
CA GLU A 528 -13.75 11.44 -1.65
C GLU A 528 -13.24 12.65 -2.45
N ARG A 529 -13.10 13.79 -1.76
CA ARG A 529 -12.72 15.07 -2.38
C ARG A 529 -11.23 15.15 -2.71
N GLY A 530 -10.38 14.31 -2.14
CA GLY A 530 -8.93 14.34 -2.36
C GLY A 530 -8.36 13.07 -2.98
N SER A 531 -7.43 13.23 -3.93
CA SER A 531 -6.67 12.13 -4.55
C SER A 531 -5.45 11.67 -3.77
N VAL A 532 -5.02 12.43 -2.76
CA VAL A 532 -3.82 12.04 -2.01
C VAL A 532 -4.15 10.82 -1.17
N ILE A 533 -3.38 9.76 -1.39
CA ILE A 533 -3.48 8.51 -0.66
C ILE A 533 -2.16 8.25 0.02
N PHE A 534 -2.23 8.01 1.32
CA PHE A 534 -1.06 7.65 2.10
C PHE A 534 -0.95 6.13 2.18
N SER A 535 0.12 5.57 1.62
CA SER A 535 0.40 4.13 1.60
C SER A 535 0.91 3.57 2.94
N THR A 536 1.12 4.44 3.94
CA THR A 536 1.67 4.09 5.25
C THR A 536 0.95 4.88 6.34
N HIS A 537 1.11 4.45 7.59
CA HIS A 537 0.64 5.14 8.79
C HIS A 537 1.23 6.56 8.86
N VAL A 538 0.53 7.55 8.29
CA VAL A 538 0.92 8.95 8.45
C VAL A 538 0.35 9.41 9.78
N LEU A 539 1.22 9.50 10.80
CA LEU A 539 0.98 10.32 11.99
C LEU A 539 0.26 11.58 11.53
N ASN A 540 -0.93 11.88 12.09
CA ASN A 540 -1.75 13.06 11.80
C ASN A 540 -0.90 14.11 11.11
N THR A 541 -1.16 14.45 9.85
CA THR A 541 -0.41 15.50 9.16
C THR A 541 -0.50 16.76 10.02
N SER A 542 0.49 16.95 10.88
CA SER A 542 0.46 17.97 11.91
C SER A 542 0.82 19.27 11.24
N ARG A 543 0.16 20.32 11.71
CA ARG A 543 0.26 21.64 11.10
C ARG A 543 1.67 22.19 11.20
N PRO A 544 2.13 22.97 10.21
CA PRO A 544 3.16 23.98 10.47
C PRO A 544 2.59 25.01 11.45
N TYR A 545 3.09 25.06 12.69
CA TYR A 545 2.78 26.17 13.61
C TYR A 545 3.92 27.19 13.56
N PHE A 546 3.84 28.10 12.59
CA PHE A 546 4.83 29.16 12.44
C PHE A 546 4.85 30.07 13.70
N ASN A 547 6.05 30.31 14.24
CA ASN A 547 6.39 31.33 15.26
C ASN A 547 6.07 31.11 16.75
N ARG A 548 5.76 29.89 17.24
CA ARG A 548 5.82 29.58 18.70
C ARG A 548 6.36 28.17 19.02
N GLY A 549 7.57 27.87 18.56
CA GLY A 549 8.37 26.74 19.07
C GLY A 549 7.90 25.32 18.72
N ALA A 550 7.00 25.16 17.73
CA ALA A 550 6.71 23.87 17.13
C ALA A 550 7.29 23.84 15.71
N SER A 551 8.58 23.53 15.61
CA SER A 551 9.19 23.04 14.37
C SER A 551 10.10 21.88 14.71
N ASN A 552 10.23 20.96 13.75
CA ASN A 552 11.18 19.84 13.65
C ASN A 552 10.57 18.45 13.89
N SER A 553 9.65 18.02 13.02
CA SER A 553 9.78 16.66 12.47
C SER A 553 10.70 16.73 11.25
N PRO A 554 11.76 15.92 11.13
CA PRO A 554 12.69 15.92 9.98
C PRO A 554 12.04 15.53 8.62
N GLU A 555 10.73 15.27 8.58
CA GLU A 555 10.04 14.59 7.51
C GLU A 555 8.81 15.40 7.07
N GLY A 556 8.93 16.22 6.01
CA GLY A 556 7.90 16.51 4.98
C GLY A 556 6.47 16.99 5.30
N ASN A 557 5.97 16.91 6.54
CA ASN A 557 4.54 17.01 6.87
C ASN A 557 3.94 18.40 6.61
N GLU A 558 4.72 19.46 6.79
CA GLU A 558 4.24 20.84 6.54
C GLU A 558 3.93 21.08 5.06
N ARG A 559 4.79 20.58 4.16
CA ARG A 559 4.59 20.69 2.70
C ARG A 559 3.40 19.86 2.23
N VAL A 560 3.20 18.69 2.83
CA VAL A 560 2.05 17.83 2.54
C VAL A 560 0.77 18.50 3.04
N TYR A 561 0.75 18.96 4.30
CA TYR A 561 -0.40 19.65 4.90
C TYR A 561 -0.80 20.90 4.09
N ASP A 562 0.15 21.74 3.67
CA ASP A 562 -0.13 22.89 2.82
C ASP A 562 -0.68 22.51 1.43
N ALA A 563 -0.31 21.33 0.91
CA ALA A 563 -0.82 20.82 -0.35
C ALA A 563 -2.23 20.21 -0.26
N VAL A 564 -2.63 19.66 0.89
CA VAL A 564 -3.91 18.92 1.06
C VAL A 564 -4.94 19.60 1.94
N LYS A 565 -4.58 20.69 2.66
CA LYS A 565 -5.53 21.43 3.50
C LYS A 565 -6.56 22.18 2.65
N ALA A 566 -7.80 22.15 3.10
CA ALA A 566 -8.85 23.02 2.60
C ALA A 566 -8.51 24.48 2.91
N LYS A 567 -8.81 25.37 1.96
CA LYS A 567 -8.91 26.79 2.25
C LYS A 567 -10.25 27.02 2.94
N VAL A 568 -10.20 27.59 4.13
CA VAL A 568 -11.37 28.01 4.89
C VAL A 568 -11.09 29.43 5.33
N GLN A 569 -12.06 30.30 5.14
CA GLN A 569 -11.96 31.68 5.60
C GLN A 569 -12.71 31.80 6.92
N CYS A 570 -12.20 32.60 7.85
CA CYS A 570 -12.87 32.86 9.11
C CYS A 570 -13.03 34.38 9.27
N THR A 571 -14.22 34.83 9.66
CA THR A 571 -14.51 36.25 9.95
C THR A 571 -13.99 36.68 11.32
N ASP A 572 -13.39 35.76 12.08
CA ASP A 572 -12.86 36.04 13.41
C ASP A 572 -11.89 37.23 13.38
N ARG A 573 -12.15 38.20 14.26
CA ARG A 573 -11.32 39.39 14.45
C ARG A 573 -10.01 39.07 15.19
N SER A 574 -9.81 37.81 15.58
CA SER A 574 -8.62 37.29 16.27
C SER A 574 -7.73 36.38 15.40
N ASP A 575 -7.70 36.57 14.07
CA ASP A 575 -6.63 36.15 13.15
C ASP A 575 -6.04 34.70 13.28
N SER A 576 -6.79 33.71 13.81
CA SER A 576 -6.16 32.43 14.17
C SER A 576 -7.01 31.16 14.00
N TYR A 577 -7.80 31.05 12.91
CA TYR A 577 -8.19 29.73 12.43
C TYR A 577 -7.01 29.05 11.75
N VAL A 578 -6.39 28.08 12.41
CA VAL A 578 -5.17 27.42 11.91
C VAL A 578 -5.49 26.10 11.16
N GLY A 579 -6.78 25.77 10.95
CA GLY A 579 -7.19 24.37 10.90
C GLY A 579 -8.20 23.86 9.90
N GLY A 580 -7.95 23.94 8.59
CA GLY A 580 -8.89 23.43 7.57
C GLY A 580 -9.00 21.89 7.47
N PRO A 581 -10.15 21.34 7.00
CA PRO A 581 -10.28 19.91 6.70
C PRO A 581 -9.19 19.45 5.73
N VAL A 582 -8.79 18.19 5.85
CA VAL A 582 -7.75 17.60 4.99
C VAL A 582 -8.43 16.75 3.93
N TYR A 583 -8.23 17.07 2.66
CA TYR A 583 -8.84 16.33 1.56
C TYR A 583 -7.87 15.25 1.06
N CYS A 584 -7.99 14.06 1.65
CA CYS A 584 -7.27 12.83 1.28
C CYS A 584 -8.10 11.61 1.69
N VAL A 585 -7.82 10.44 1.12
CA VAL A 585 -8.51 9.19 1.52
C VAL A 585 -8.15 8.85 2.97
N GLY A 586 -9.16 8.68 3.82
CA GLY A 586 -9.03 8.57 5.27
C GLY A 586 -8.59 9.88 5.96
N GLY A 587 -8.81 11.05 5.35
CA GLY A 587 -8.43 12.35 5.91
C GLY A 587 -8.84 12.54 7.38
N ARG A 588 -7.94 13.15 8.16
CA ARG A 588 -7.96 13.28 9.64
C ARG A 588 -8.20 11.98 10.43
N SER A 589 -8.27 10.82 9.75
CA SER A 589 -8.56 9.52 10.35
C SER A 589 -7.29 8.72 10.68
N ASN A 590 -6.11 9.29 10.39
CA ASN A 590 -4.85 8.59 10.53
C ASN A 590 -4.27 8.75 11.94
N LEU A 591 -4.27 7.62 12.65
CA LEU A 591 -3.47 7.24 13.82
C LEU A 591 -4.05 7.44 15.24
N TRP A 592 -5.02 8.32 15.48
CA TRP A 592 -5.32 8.72 16.87
C TRP A 592 -6.57 8.10 17.46
N GLY A 593 -7.38 7.39 16.66
CA GLY A 593 -8.67 6.84 17.11
C GLY A 593 -8.58 5.73 18.16
N THR A 594 -7.44 5.06 18.26
CA THR A 594 -7.30 3.82 19.04
C THR A 594 -7.35 4.02 20.56
N TRP A 595 -6.99 5.20 21.06
CA TRP A 595 -6.74 5.42 22.49
C TRP A 595 -7.16 6.83 22.95
N ILE A 596 -8.38 7.21 22.59
CA ILE A 596 -8.99 8.49 22.99
C ILE A 596 -9.81 8.31 24.27
N PRO A 597 -9.77 9.27 25.22
CA PRO A 597 -10.61 9.20 26.41
C PRO A 597 -12.09 9.19 26.04
N GLU A 598 -12.88 8.39 26.77
CA GLU A 598 -14.34 8.47 26.71
C GLU A 598 -14.82 9.86 27.16
N ILE A 599 -15.97 10.28 26.63
CA ILE A 599 -16.66 11.47 27.14
C ILE A 599 -17.15 11.18 28.56
N GLY A 600 -17.01 12.15 29.46
CA GLY A 600 -17.46 12.06 30.84
C GLY A 600 -18.97 11.85 30.94
N ASP A 601 -19.39 11.12 31.98
CA ASP A 601 -20.79 10.73 32.14
C ASP A 601 -21.71 11.94 32.35
N GLU A 602 -21.25 13.01 33.02
CA GLU A 602 -22.02 14.26 33.18
C GLU A 602 -22.29 14.91 31.80
N THR A 603 -21.27 15.03 30.94
CA THR A 603 -21.41 15.58 29.59
C THR A 603 -22.32 14.71 28.72
N LEU A 604 -22.16 13.38 28.75
CA LEU A 604 -23.04 12.46 28.00
C LEU A 604 -24.50 12.63 28.40
N ASN A 605 -24.80 12.56 29.70
CA ASN A 605 -26.17 12.65 30.21
C ASN A 605 -26.80 14.04 29.99
N ALA A 606 -26.00 15.11 29.98
CA ALA A 606 -26.50 16.47 29.80
C ALA A 606 -26.86 16.82 28.35
N PHE A 607 -26.15 16.23 27.37
CA PHE A 607 -26.22 16.67 25.97
C PHE A 607 -26.66 15.60 24.96
N PHE A 608 -26.40 14.31 25.21
CA PHE A 608 -26.73 13.25 24.25
C PHE A 608 -28.12 12.64 24.52
N PRO A 609 -28.81 12.12 23.49
CA PRO A 609 -30.05 11.39 23.69
C PRO A 609 -29.87 10.16 24.59
N PRO A 610 -30.86 9.83 25.44
CA PRO A 610 -30.77 8.70 26.35
C PRO A 610 -30.48 7.34 25.68
N ASP A 611 -30.98 7.12 24.46
CA ASP A 611 -30.73 5.89 23.69
C ASP A 611 -29.27 5.81 23.20
N ILE A 612 -28.67 6.95 22.84
CA ILE A 612 -27.24 7.01 22.48
C ILE A 612 -26.39 6.75 23.71
N VAL A 613 -26.69 7.41 24.84
CA VAL A 613 -25.97 7.20 26.10
C VAL A 613 -26.06 5.74 26.52
N ALA A 614 -27.25 5.14 26.39
CA ALA A 614 -27.46 3.74 26.73
C ALA A 614 -26.62 2.80 25.85
N TYR A 615 -26.58 3.04 24.53
CA TYR A 615 -25.73 2.28 23.60
C TYR A 615 -24.25 2.43 23.94
N LEU A 616 -23.79 3.65 24.22
CA LEU A 616 -22.37 3.92 24.49
C LEU A 616 -21.87 3.25 25.78
N LYS A 617 -22.67 3.23 26.86
CA LYS A 617 -22.22 2.87 28.22
C LYS A 617 -22.88 1.65 28.87
N SER A 618 -24.10 1.27 28.48
CA SER A 618 -24.96 0.40 29.33
C SER A 618 -25.50 -0.89 28.69
N GLY A 619 -25.14 -1.21 27.43
CA GLY A 619 -25.56 -2.46 26.75
C GLY A 619 -24.72 -3.70 27.11
N GLU A 620 -25.18 -4.90 26.71
CA GLU A 620 -24.43 -6.18 26.81
C GLU A 620 -23.07 -6.11 26.11
N VAL A 621 -22.99 -5.35 25.01
CA VAL A 621 -21.75 -4.91 24.38
C VAL A 621 -21.78 -3.38 24.31
N GLN A 622 -20.94 -2.71 25.10
CA GLN A 622 -20.91 -1.25 25.14
C GLN A 622 -20.34 -0.68 23.84
N GLY A 623 -20.98 0.36 23.29
CA GLY A 623 -20.58 0.98 22.02
C GLY A 623 -19.12 1.49 22.04
N TYR A 624 -18.66 2.02 23.17
CA TYR A 624 -17.25 2.41 23.34
C TYR A 624 -16.30 1.21 23.26
N GLN A 625 -16.63 0.10 23.91
CA GLN A 625 -15.83 -1.13 23.85
C GLN A 625 -15.80 -1.71 22.44
N LYS A 626 -16.94 -1.67 21.73
CA LYS A 626 -17.02 -2.13 20.35
C LYS A 626 -16.15 -1.28 19.42
N ALA A 627 -16.23 0.05 19.55
CA ALA A 627 -15.41 0.97 18.77
C ALA A 627 -13.92 0.79 19.10
N PHE A 628 -13.58 0.62 20.38
CA PHE A 628 -12.22 0.36 20.81
C PHE A 628 -11.65 -0.92 20.18
N ARG A 629 -12.38 -2.05 20.29
CA ARG A 629 -12.02 -3.32 19.66
C ARG A 629 -11.87 -3.18 18.15
N TYR A 630 -12.82 -2.51 17.49
CA TYR A 630 -12.76 -2.28 16.04
C TYR A 630 -11.51 -1.52 15.62
N LEU A 631 -11.09 -0.53 16.42
CA LEU A 631 -9.95 0.30 16.10
C LEU A 631 -8.59 -0.37 16.44
N THR A 632 -8.56 -1.31 17.38
CA THR A 632 -7.32 -1.86 17.97
C THR A 632 -7.12 -3.36 17.81
N ASP A 633 -8.14 -4.10 17.36
CA ASP A 633 -8.20 -5.57 17.37
C ASP A 633 -7.91 -6.20 18.76
N SER A 634 -8.14 -5.45 19.85
CA SER A 634 -7.77 -5.80 21.22
C SER A 634 -8.93 -5.63 22.22
N GLN A 635 -8.90 -6.34 23.36
CA GLN A 635 -9.94 -6.22 24.40
C GLN A 635 -9.78 -4.94 25.26
N PRO A 636 -10.87 -4.36 25.78
CA PRO A 636 -10.79 -3.30 26.79
C PRO A 636 -10.07 -3.83 28.04
N GLY A 637 -8.86 -3.33 28.30
CA GLY A 637 -8.01 -3.78 29.41
C GLY A 637 -6.81 -4.64 29.02
N ASP A 638 -6.71 -5.04 27.75
CA ASP A 638 -5.44 -5.56 27.22
C ASP A 638 -4.39 -4.45 27.30
N VAL A 639 -3.23 -4.81 27.83
CA VAL A 639 -2.06 -3.96 27.92
C VAL A 639 -1.49 -3.88 26.50
N ILE A 640 -2.05 -3.03 25.64
CA ILE A 640 -1.56 -2.84 24.26
C ILE A 640 -0.31 -1.95 24.27
N TYR A 641 0.60 -2.15 25.21
CA TYR A 641 1.94 -1.62 25.04
C TYR A 641 2.62 -2.52 24.02
N PRO A 642 3.31 -1.99 22.99
CA PRO A 642 4.34 -2.81 22.36
C PRO A 642 5.21 -3.30 23.51
N GLU A 643 5.48 -4.61 23.62
CA GLU A 643 6.47 -5.11 24.58
C GLU A 643 7.71 -4.24 24.43
N GLY A 644 7.89 -3.32 25.37
CA GLY A 644 9.01 -2.43 25.36
C GLY A 644 10.27 -3.25 25.57
N ASP A 645 11.42 -2.62 25.37
CA ASP A 645 12.70 -3.21 25.75
C ASP A 645 12.89 -3.32 27.28
N GLY A 646 11.82 -3.18 28.08
CA GLY A 646 11.80 -3.11 29.54
C GLY A 646 12.44 -1.84 30.12
N LYS A 647 13.09 -0.99 29.30
CA LYS A 647 13.86 0.17 29.77
C LYS A 647 13.07 1.47 29.76
N HIS A 648 12.06 1.59 28.89
CA HIS A 648 11.32 2.84 28.66
C HIS A 648 9.87 2.82 29.15
N GLU A 649 9.40 1.73 29.76
CA GLU A 649 8.01 1.58 30.24
C GLU A 649 7.83 2.02 31.68
N VAL A 650 6.82 2.85 31.95
CA VAL A 650 6.46 3.26 33.33
C VAL A 650 5.88 2.07 34.07
N SER A 651 6.44 1.74 35.24
CA SER A 651 5.94 0.65 36.07
C SER A 651 4.60 1.00 36.73
N ALA A 652 3.81 -0.03 37.09
CA ALA A 652 2.56 0.16 37.82
C ALA A 652 2.74 0.93 39.15
N SER A 653 3.90 0.76 39.81
CA SER A 653 4.27 1.52 41.00
C SER A 653 4.51 3.00 40.68
N GLU A 654 5.27 3.32 39.63
CA GLU A 654 5.52 4.71 39.22
C GLU A 654 4.20 5.43 38.83
N ILE A 655 3.27 4.72 38.17
CA ILE A 655 1.92 5.24 37.86
C ILE A 655 1.13 5.48 39.15
N GLY A 656 1.17 4.53 40.09
CA GLY A 656 0.48 4.62 41.37
C GLY A 656 0.97 5.80 42.21
N ASP A 657 2.30 5.95 42.32
CA ASP A 657 2.94 7.04 43.08
C ASP A 657 2.60 8.41 42.49
N ALA A 658 2.68 8.54 41.15
CA ALA A 658 2.32 9.77 40.44
C ALA A 658 0.83 10.14 40.63
N SER A 659 -0.04 9.14 40.46
CA SER A 659 -1.49 9.34 40.59
C SER A 659 -1.86 9.70 42.02
N GLN A 660 -1.26 9.04 43.02
CA GLN A 660 -1.49 9.35 44.43
C GLN A 660 -0.98 10.75 44.80
N MET A 661 0.18 11.15 44.30
CA MET A 661 0.71 12.50 44.51
C MET A 661 -0.24 13.57 43.97
N LEU A 662 -0.74 13.40 42.75
CA LEU A 662 -1.70 14.35 42.15
C LEU A 662 -3.06 14.32 42.85
N ASN A 663 -3.55 13.14 43.25
CA ASN A 663 -4.78 12.99 44.04
C ASN A 663 -4.68 13.71 45.40
N ASN A 664 -3.50 13.71 46.02
CA ASN A 664 -3.24 14.46 47.25
C ASN A 664 -3.20 15.98 47.01
N ALA A 665 -2.66 16.41 45.86
CA ALA A 665 -2.60 17.83 45.50
C ALA A 665 -3.99 18.41 45.18
N LEU A 666 -4.83 17.64 44.48
CA LEU A 666 -6.18 18.03 44.06
C LEU A 666 -7.23 17.17 44.76
N SER A 667 -7.79 17.67 45.87
CA SER A 667 -8.80 16.97 46.65
C SER A 667 -10.05 16.64 45.81
N GLY A 668 -10.48 15.37 45.82
CA GLY A 668 -11.65 14.91 45.05
C GLY A 668 -11.35 14.56 43.58
N SER A 669 -10.09 14.61 43.16
CA SER A 669 -9.66 14.07 41.86
C SER A 669 -9.43 12.56 41.92
N ASN A 670 -9.53 11.91 40.76
CA ASN A 670 -9.15 10.52 40.58
C ASN A 670 -8.32 10.41 39.31
N PHE A 671 -7.02 10.70 39.45
CA PHE A 671 -6.08 10.58 38.36
C PHE A 671 -5.94 9.13 37.92
N SER A 672 -6.16 8.92 36.63
CA SER A 672 -5.99 7.64 35.96
C SER A 672 -5.04 7.82 34.79
N LEU A 673 -4.41 6.72 34.41
CA LEU A 673 -3.52 6.70 33.26
C LEU A 673 -4.27 7.06 31.98
N MET A 674 -3.69 7.96 31.17
CA MET A 674 -4.22 8.19 29.83
C MET A 674 -3.93 6.98 28.92
N PRO A 675 -4.85 6.63 28.02
CA PRO A 675 -4.57 5.64 26.98
C PRO A 675 -3.36 6.03 26.10
N ILE A 676 -2.73 5.05 25.44
CA ILE A 676 -1.38 5.13 24.83
C ILE A 676 -1.21 6.25 23.80
N ALA A 677 -2.28 6.70 23.12
CA ALA A 677 -2.19 7.81 22.18
C ALA A 677 -1.76 9.13 22.84
N ALA A 678 -1.63 9.22 24.16
CA ALA A 678 -1.06 10.40 24.82
C ALA A 678 0.37 10.19 25.37
N GLN A 679 0.90 8.96 25.42
CA GLN A 679 2.09 8.59 26.22
C GLN A 679 3.47 8.85 25.58
N PHE A 680 3.63 9.86 24.72
CA PHE A 680 4.81 10.00 23.85
C PHE A 680 6.15 10.28 24.54
N ASN A 681 7.19 9.56 24.08
CA ASN A 681 8.50 10.14 23.77
C ASN A 681 9.28 9.31 22.72
N ALA A 682 10.15 9.96 21.93
CA ALA A 682 10.83 9.41 20.73
C ALA A 682 11.87 8.29 21.06
N PRO A 683 12.29 7.38 20.13
CA PRO A 683 12.76 7.67 18.76
C PRO A 683 12.10 6.86 17.63
N ALA A 684 11.07 6.06 17.89
CA ALA A 684 10.39 5.28 16.84
C ALA A 684 8.86 5.45 16.92
N PRO A 685 8.32 6.61 16.52
CA PRO A 685 6.90 6.95 16.64
C PRO A 685 5.98 6.10 15.74
N TYR A 686 6.51 5.12 15.02
CA TYR A 686 5.80 4.28 14.07
C TYR A 686 5.57 2.84 14.55
N LYS A 687 6.27 2.38 15.60
CA LYS A 687 6.17 0.99 16.08
C LYS A 687 4.82 0.70 16.77
N PHE A 688 4.28 1.66 17.52
CA PHE A 688 3.00 1.49 18.24
C PHE A 688 1.77 1.54 17.32
N ALA A 689 1.93 2.08 16.10
CA ALA A 689 0.85 2.17 15.13
C ALA A 689 0.62 0.86 14.35
N GLN A 690 1.54 -0.11 14.48
CA GLN A 690 1.38 -1.43 13.89
C GLN A 690 0.18 -2.12 14.55
N GLY A 691 -0.82 -2.47 13.76
CA GLY A 691 -2.08 -3.07 14.22
C GLY A 691 -3.22 -2.06 14.45
N ALA A 692 -2.97 -0.75 14.44
CA ALA A 692 -4.02 0.25 14.56
C ALA A 692 -4.85 0.39 13.27
N TYR A 693 -6.17 0.46 13.43
CA TYR A 693 -7.10 0.67 12.32
C TYR A 693 -6.80 1.97 11.56
N SER A 694 -6.74 1.86 10.23
CA SER A 694 -6.68 3.00 9.32
C SER A 694 -7.75 2.83 8.26
N THR A 695 -8.65 3.80 8.18
CA THR A 695 -9.65 3.87 7.11
C THR A 695 -9.00 3.85 5.73
N THR A 696 -7.87 4.56 5.57
CA THR A 696 -7.10 4.58 4.33
C THR A 696 -6.65 3.18 3.96
N LEU A 697 -6.02 2.46 4.89
CA LEU A 697 -5.54 1.09 4.65
C LEU A 697 -6.68 0.11 4.35
N SER A 698 -7.80 0.21 5.10
CA SER A 698 -8.98 -0.64 4.89
C SER A 698 -9.58 -0.46 3.48
N ILE A 699 -9.83 0.79 3.08
CA ILE A 699 -10.37 1.11 1.75
C ILE A 699 -9.40 0.65 0.66
N ILE A 700 -8.11 0.96 0.80
CA ILE A 700 -7.08 0.58 -0.16
C ILE A 700 -6.98 -0.94 -0.31
N ASN A 701 -6.96 -1.69 0.79
CA ASN A 701 -6.88 -3.14 0.76
C ASN A 701 -8.07 -3.75 0.00
N ARG A 702 -9.28 -3.22 0.21
CA ARG A 702 -10.47 -3.66 -0.52
C ARG A 702 -10.45 -3.25 -1.99
N MET A 703 -9.95 -2.06 -2.30
CA MET A 703 -9.73 -1.63 -3.68
C MET A 703 -8.71 -2.53 -4.39
N TYR A 704 -7.59 -2.88 -3.73
CA TYR A 704 -6.59 -3.81 -4.25
C TYR A 704 -7.13 -5.24 -4.38
N ALA A 705 -8.00 -5.67 -3.46
CA ALA A 705 -8.69 -6.95 -3.54
C ALA A 705 -9.81 -6.97 -4.61
N ASN A 706 -10.07 -5.84 -5.27
CA ASN A 706 -11.15 -5.65 -6.24
C ASN A 706 -12.52 -6.09 -5.69
N ASP A 707 -12.85 -5.57 -4.50
CA ASP A 707 -14.11 -5.84 -3.81
C ASP A 707 -15.29 -5.35 -4.67
N GLN A 708 -16.11 -6.28 -5.17
CA GLN A 708 -17.25 -5.99 -6.04
C GLN A 708 -18.35 -5.15 -5.36
N TYR A 709 -18.31 -5.02 -4.04
CA TYR A 709 -19.28 -4.29 -3.25
C TYR A 709 -18.83 -2.86 -2.93
N LEU A 710 -17.59 -2.47 -3.26
CA LEU A 710 -17.06 -1.13 -2.98
C LEU A 710 -16.58 -0.44 -4.26
N SER A 711 -17.23 0.68 -4.61
CA SER A 711 -16.76 1.63 -5.61
C SER A 711 -16.22 2.88 -4.92
N VAL A 712 -15.03 3.35 -5.27
CA VAL A 712 -14.43 4.57 -4.69
C VAL A 712 -14.15 5.61 -5.77
N LEU A 713 -14.70 6.81 -5.60
CA LEU A 713 -14.53 7.94 -6.49
C LEU A 713 -13.73 9.04 -5.80
N VAL A 714 -12.43 9.14 -6.08
CA VAL A 714 -11.56 10.20 -5.52
C VAL A 714 -11.52 11.45 -6.41
N ASP A 715 -10.96 12.55 -5.88
CA ASP A 715 -10.92 13.88 -6.53
C ASP A 715 -12.29 14.41 -6.98
N THR A 716 -13.34 13.94 -6.32
CA THR A 716 -14.70 14.36 -6.63
C THR A 716 -15.30 15.03 -5.42
N GLU A 717 -15.67 16.29 -5.59
CA GLU A 717 -16.30 17.09 -4.56
C GLU A 717 -17.82 17.03 -4.73
N VAL A 718 -18.55 16.63 -3.69
CA VAL A 718 -20.00 16.85 -3.64
C VAL A 718 -20.23 18.30 -3.20
N ILE A 719 -20.91 19.09 -4.03
CA ILE A 719 -21.18 20.52 -3.76
C ILE A 719 -22.52 20.69 -3.05
N ALA A 720 -23.53 19.94 -3.50
CA ALA A 720 -24.89 20.02 -3.04
C ALA A 720 -25.63 18.71 -3.35
N ILE A 721 -26.74 18.49 -2.66
CA ILE A 721 -27.73 17.45 -2.95
C ILE A 721 -28.97 18.10 -3.58
N GLN A 722 -29.63 17.34 -4.44
CA GLN A 722 -30.94 17.68 -4.97
C GLN A 722 -31.97 16.80 -4.28
N HIS A 723 -33.05 17.41 -3.80
CA HIS A 723 -34.14 16.70 -3.17
C HIS A 723 -35.47 17.12 -3.80
N ALA A 724 -36.45 16.23 -3.77
CA ALA A 724 -37.78 16.51 -4.27
C ALA A 724 -38.43 17.70 -3.51
N ALA A 725 -39.29 18.45 -4.20
CA ALA A 725 -39.96 19.61 -3.64
C ALA A 725 -40.84 19.21 -2.45
N THR A 726 -40.86 20.03 -1.39
CA THR A 726 -41.53 19.78 -0.11
C THR A 726 -43.03 19.51 -0.19
N ASN A 727 -43.68 19.84 -1.30
CA ASN A 727 -45.11 19.62 -1.56
C ASN A 727 -45.41 18.25 -2.23
N THR A 728 -44.40 17.42 -2.47
CA THR A 728 -44.57 16.06 -2.99
C THR A 728 -44.58 15.04 -1.85
N SER A 729 -45.24 13.90 -2.04
CA SER A 729 -45.28 12.81 -1.05
C SER A 729 -43.93 12.11 -0.87
N ASP A 730 -43.01 12.30 -1.82
CA ASP A 730 -41.69 11.69 -1.85
C ASP A 730 -40.66 12.71 -1.35
N LYS A 731 -40.19 12.54 -0.11
CA LYS A 731 -39.22 13.45 0.52
C LYS A 731 -37.83 12.83 0.48
N SER A 732 -37.34 12.53 -0.72
CA SER A 732 -36.05 11.88 -0.92
C SER A 732 -35.05 12.77 -1.66
N VAL A 733 -33.77 12.48 -1.41
CA VAL A 733 -32.65 12.95 -2.23
C VAL A 733 -32.68 12.19 -3.54
N THR A 734 -32.75 12.94 -4.64
CA THR A 734 -32.86 12.40 -6.00
C THR A 734 -31.53 12.39 -6.72
N ALA A 735 -30.65 13.37 -6.45
CA ALA A 735 -29.36 13.48 -7.11
C ALA A 735 -28.30 14.18 -6.25
N LEU A 736 -27.02 13.95 -6.55
CA LEU A 736 -25.88 14.69 -6.00
C LEU A 736 -25.29 15.58 -7.11
N LYS A 737 -25.05 16.86 -6.81
CA LYS A 737 -24.24 17.74 -7.67
C LYS A 737 -22.78 17.54 -7.32
N ILE A 738 -22.05 16.90 -8.22
CA ILE A 738 -20.64 16.58 -8.03
C ILE A 738 -19.77 17.43 -8.95
N ARG A 739 -18.60 17.82 -8.46
CA ARG A 739 -17.55 18.52 -9.21
C ARG A 739 -16.34 17.60 -9.30
N ASP A 740 -16.02 17.23 -10.52
CA ASP A 740 -14.78 16.54 -10.84
C ASP A 740 -13.64 17.57 -10.79
N LYS A 741 -12.67 17.40 -9.88
CA LYS A 741 -11.58 18.38 -9.71
C LYS A 741 -10.60 18.41 -10.88
N ALA A 742 -10.42 17.28 -11.58
CA ALA A 742 -9.48 17.19 -12.69
C ALA A 742 -9.98 17.99 -13.90
N THR A 743 -11.29 17.93 -14.18
CA THR A 743 -11.92 18.64 -15.31
C THR A 743 -12.60 19.95 -14.90
N ASN A 744 -12.78 20.18 -13.61
CA ASN A 744 -13.59 21.25 -13.02
C ASN A 744 -15.04 21.31 -13.54
N THR A 745 -15.55 20.17 -14.03
CA THR A 745 -16.92 20.06 -14.55
C THR A 745 -17.90 19.70 -13.44
N ILE A 746 -19.08 20.30 -13.47
CA ILE A 746 -20.18 19.95 -12.57
C ILE A 746 -21.08 18.95 -13.28
N LYS A 747 -21.30 17.81 -12.64
CA LYS A 747 -22.16 16.72 -13.13
C LYS A 747 -23.23 16.41 -12.09
N GLU A 748 -24.30 15.78 -12.57
CA GLU A 748 -25.38 15.31 -11.73
C GLU A 748 -25.33 13.79 -11.65
N LEU A 749 -25.19 13.29 -10.42
CA LEU A 749 -25.20 11.87 -10.10
C LEU A 749 -26.57 11.51 -9.54
N ASP A 750 -27.34 10.75 -10.31
CA ASP A 750 -28.66 10.25 -9.89
C ASP A 750 -28.49 9.22 -8.76
N VAL A 751 -29.13 9.46 -7.62
CA VAL A 751 -29.02 8.61 -6.43
C VAL A 751 -29.84 7.33 -6.58
N GLY A 752 -30.84 7.31 -7.47
CA GLY A 752 -31.73 6.17 -7.65
C GLY A 752 -32.43 5.80 -6.35
N ARG A 753 -32.27 4.53 -5.92
CA ARG A 753 -32.79 4.02 -4.64
C ARG A 753 -31.78 4.03 -3.50
N ALA A 754 -30.59 4.56 -3.72
CA ALA A 754 -29.54 4.51 -2.72
C ALA A 754 -29.87 5.40 -1.51
N LYS A 755 -29.41 4.97 -0.33
CA LYS A 755 -29.37 5.79 0.88
C LYS A 755 -28.09 6.62 0.88
N VAL A 756 -28.19 7.91 1.15
CA VAL A 756 -27.06 8.85 1.12
C VAL A 756 -26.58 9.15 2.53
N ILE A 757 -25.26 9.08 2.75
CA ILE A 757 -24.64 9.42 4.02
C ILE A 757 -23.59 10.51 3.79
N LEU A 758 -23.76 11.65 4.45
CA LEU A 758 -22.77 12.73 4.44
C LEU A 758 -21.79 12.53 5.61
N SER A 759 -20.51 12.38 5.28
CA SER A 759 -19.37 12.28 6.20
C SER A 759 -18.22 13.18 5.71
N ALA A 760 -18.55 14.35 5.17
CA ALA A 760 -17.58 15.29 4.60
C ALA A 760 -16.89 16.17 5.66
N GLY A 761 -17.04 15.81 6.94
CA GLY A 761 -16.54 16.57 8.09
C GLY A 761 -17.44 17.76 8.42
N THR A 762 -17.24 18.33 9.60
CA THR A 762 -18.15 19.30 10.20
C THR A 762 -18.45 20.50 9.31
N ILE A 763 -17.43 21.05 8.66
CA ILE A 763 -17.57 22.20 7.76
C ILE A 763 -18.05 21.77 6.37
N GLY A 764 -17.54 20.66 5.84
CA GLY A 764 -17.88 20.17 4.51
C GLY A 764 -19.34 19.75 4.39
N THR A 765 -19.81 18.94 5.34
CA THR A 765 -21.20 18.49 5.41
C THR A 765 -22.16 19.68 5.57
N ALA A 766 -21.83 20.65 6.42
CA ALA A 766 -22.62 21.87 6.58
C ALA A 766 -22.70 22.69 5.28
N SER A 767 -21.57 22.85 4.58
CA SER A 767 -21.52 23.54 3.29
C SER A 767 -22.39 22.85 2.24
N ILE A 768 -22.32 21.51 2.15
CA ILE A 768 -23.19 20.72 1.27
C ILE A 768 -24.66 20.96 1.63
N ALA A 769 -25.02 20.85 2.91
CA ALA A 769 -26.39 21.02 3.38
C ALA A 769 -26.96 22.42 3.07
N LEU A 770 -26.18 23.47 3.29
CA LEU A 770 -26.56 24.86 3.01
C LEU A 770 -26.70 25.12 1.50
N ASN A 771 -25.77 24.63 0.68
CA ASN A 771 -25.87 24.73 -0.79
C ASN A 771 -27.08 23.97 -1.36
N SER A 772 -27.65 23.07 -0.56
CA SER A 772 -28.81 22.24 -0.92
C SER A 772 -30.14 22.81 -0.41
N GLY A 773 -30.12 23.94 0.30
CA GLY A 773 -31.31 24.56 0.88
C GLY A 773 -31.91 23.79 2.07
N LEU A 774 -31.13 22.94 2.75
CA LEU A 774 -31.64 22.20 3.91
C LEU A 774 -31.93 23.11 5.12
N ASP A 775 -31.39 24.32 5.14
CA ASP A 775 -31.72 25.36 6.12
C ASP A 775 -33.18 25.82 6.04
N HIS A 776 -33.83 25.67 4.89
CA HIS A 776 -35.28 25.87 4.75
C HIS A 776 -36.10 24.76 5.42
N LEU A 777 -35.55 23.54 5.54
CA LEU A 777 -36.19 22.44 6.26
C LEU A 777 -35.94 22.54 7.75
N ASN A 778 -34.72 22.92 8.14
CA ASN A 778 -34.33 23.11 9.53
C ASN A 778 -33.37 24.30 9.67
N PRO A 779 -33.76 25.39 10.37
CA PRO A 779 -32.96 26.62 10.47
C PRO A 779 -31.68 26.47 11.31
N LEU A 780 -31.44 25.29 11.91
CA LEU A 780 -30.22 24.96 12.66
C LEU A 780 -29.09 24.39 11.78
N VAL A 781 -29.37 24.06 10.52
CA VAL A 781 -28.35 23.60 9.56
C VAL A 781 -27.22 24.62 9.47
N GLY A 782 -25.98 24.15 9.64
CA GLY A 782 -24.77 24.96 9.58
C GLY A 782 -24.50 25.84 10.81
N LYS A 783 -25.34 25.78 11.85
CA LYS A 783 -25.19 26.58 13.09
C LYS A 783 -24.69 25.73 14.25
N GLY A 784 -24.08 26.35 15.26
CA GLY A 784 -23.53 25.65 16.42
C GLY A 784 -22.09 25.23 16.23
N LEU A 785 -21.36 25.81 15.28
CA LEU A 785 -19.99 25.41 15.01
C LEU A 785 -19.10 25.77 16.20
N ILE A 786 -18.52 24.77 16.86
CA ILE A 786 -17.58 25.00 17.95
C ILE A 786 -16.62 23.82 18.10
N ASP A 787 -15.55 24.04 18.84
CA ASP A 787 -14.58 23.06 19.33
C ASP A 787 -14.38 23.30 20.83
N HIS A 788 -13.79 22.34 21.54
CA HIS A 788 -13.53 22.52 22.96
C HIS A 788 -12.53 23.65 23.19
N ASN A 789 -12.65 24.29 24.35
CA ASN A 789 -11.72 25.32 24.75
C ASN A 789 -10.53 24.65 25.45
N VAL A 790 -9.31 24.87 24.94
CA VAL A 790 -8.10 24.24 25.50
C VAL A 790 -7.15 25.29 26.05
N CYS A 791 -6.79 25.09 27.31
CA CYS A 791 -5.83 25.91 28.02
C CYS A 791 -4.68 25.05 28.54
N TYR A 792 -3.45 25.55 28.51
CA TYR A 792 -2.31 24.79 29.02
C TYR A 792 -1.23 25.67 29.62
N VAL A 793 -0.42 25.07 30.50
CA VAL A 793 0.78 25.69 31.05
C VAL A 793 1.89 24.66 31.17
N ARG A 794 3.14 25.12 31.06
CA ARG A 794 4.34 24.29 31.17
C ARG A 794 5.32 24.89 32.16
N PHE A 795 5.94 24.06 32.96
CA PHE A 795 7.07 24.41 33.81
C PHE A 795 8.04 23.23 33.87
N ALA A 796 9.27 23.51 34.32
CA ALA A 796 10.31 22.50 34.41
C ALA A 796 10.98 22.51 35.79
N LYS A 797 11.39 21.34 36.27
CA LYS A 797 12.11 21.19 37.54
C LYS A 797 13.42 20.44 37.31
N GLN A 798 14.52 20.93 37.89
CA GLN A 798 15.80 20.25 37.81
C GLN A 798 15.70 18.86 38.47
N LYS A 799 16.18 17.82 37.79
CA LYS A 799 16.09 16.43 38.23
C LYS A 799 16.65 16.26 39.64
N SER A 800 15.80 15.73 40.52
CA SER A 800 16.07 15.21 41.86
C SER A 800 15.22 13.95 42.00
N ASP A 801 15.63 12.94 42.76
CA ASP A 801 14.87 11.68 42.97
C ASP A 801 13.35 11.93 43.14
N ASN A 802 12.57 11.78 42.06
CA ASN A 802 11.13 12.05 42.02
C ASN A 802 10.44 11.08 41.05
N VAL A 803 9.22 10.68 41.46
CA VAL A 803 8.13 9.94 40.80
C VAL A 803 8.44 9.08 39.55
N THR A 804 8.91 9.64 38.43
CA THR A 804 9.27 8.88 37.22
C THR A 804 10.18 9.68 36.29
N GLU A 805 11.28 9.07 35.83
CA GLU A 805 12.12 9.61 34.75
C GLU A 805 11.53 9.33 33.36
N LYS A 806 10.51 8.47 33.30
CA LYS A 806 9.88 8.01 32.07
C LYS A 806 8.64 8.86 31.72
N PRO A 807 8.26 8.95 30.44
CA PRO A 807 7.09 9.71 29.97
C PRO A 807 5.78 9.17 30.57
N LEU A 808 5.02 10.01 31.25
CA LEU A 808 3.76 9.64 31.89
C LEU A 808 2.68 10.70 31.65
N ASN A 809 1.46 10.27 31.33
CA ASN A 809 0.29 11.15 31.20
C ASN A 809 -0.86 10.63 32.06
N LEU A 810 -1.36 11.50 32.93
CA LEU A 810 -2.45 11.21 33.83
C LEU A 810 -3.60 12.19 33.58
N LYS A 811 -4.83 11.69 33.65
CA LYS A 811 -6.04 12.48 33.43
C LYS A 811 -7.02 12.35 34.59
N THR A 812 -7.83 13.38 34.81
CA THR A 812 -9.00 13.37 35.71
C THR A 812 -10.08 14.30 35.17
N HIS A 813 -11.34 14.01 35.45
CA HIS A 813 -12.43 14.96 35.21
C HIS A 813 -12.63 15.81 36.48
N LEU A 814 -12.72 17.13 36.31
CA LEU A 814 -12.92 18.09 37.41
C LEU A 814 -13.85 19.22 36.95
N LYS A 815 -14.56 19.81 37.90
CA LYS A 815 -15.26 21.09 37.71
C LYS A 815 -14.27 22.22 37.95
N VAL A 816 -13.99 23.01 36.92
CA VAL A 816 -13.09 24.16 37.00
C VAL A 816 -13.90 25.43 36.77
N GLY A 817 -14.05 26.25 37.81
CA GLY A 817 -14.96 27.41 37.81
C GLY A 817 -16.42 27.03 37.55
N GLY A 818 -16.82 25.80 37.95
CA GLY A 818 -18.15 25.25 37.72
C GLY A 818 -18.40 24.69 36.32
N GLU A 819 -17.39 24.67 35.44
CA GLU A 819 -17.46 24.07 34.10
C GLU A 819 -16.78 22.69 34.07
N GLU A 820 -17.38 21.74 33.37
CA GLU A 820 -16.79 20.41 33.16
C GLU A 820 -15.48 20.52 32.39
N CYS A 821 -14.42 19.93 32.95
CA CYS A 821 -13.08 20.00 32.40
C CYS A 821 -12.36 18.65 32.53
N LEU A 822 -11.75 18.19 31.43
CA LEU A 822 -10.74 17.16 31.46
C LEU A 822 -9.40 17.80 31.77
N VAL A 823 -8.87 17.49 32.96
CA VAL A 823 -7.56 17.96 33.40
C VAL A 823 -6.53 16.87 33.14
N THR A 824 -5.53 17.20 32.33
CA THR A 824 -4.43 16.31 31.97
C THR A 824 -3.12 16.85 32.53
N VAL A 825 -2.35 16.01 33.21
CA VAL A 825 -1.01 16.29 33.69
C VAL A 825 -0.02 15.38 32.97
N THR A 826 0.91 15.99 32.23
CA THR A 826 1.98 15.28 31.52
C THR A 826 3.30 15.46 32.25
N ILE A 827 4.07 14.39 32.39
CA ILE A 827 5.39 14.35 33.04
C ILE A 827 6.36 13.74 32.03
N ASN A 828 7.39 14.48 31.62
CA ASN A 828 8.41 14.02 30.67
C ASN A 828 7.85 13.43 29.35
N ALA A 829 6.61 13.79 29.02
CA ALA A 829 5.84 13.28 27.90
C ALA A 829 5.27 14.41 27.05
N ASN A 830 5.10 14.14 25.77
CA ASN A 830 4.44 15.10 24.89
C ASN A 830 2.93 14.97 25.01
N PHE A 831 2.28 16.11 25.22
CA PHE A 831 0.87 16.27 24.89
C PHE A 831 0.69 16.28 23.36
N PHE A 832 -0.51 15.97 22.82
CA PHE A 832 -0.91 15.81 21.40
C PHE A 832 -0.39 16.82 20.33
N LEU A 833 0.43 17.78 20.71
CA LEU A 833 1.16 18.71 19.86
C LEU A 833 2.39 18.01 19.23
N ALA A 834 2.15 17.29 18.13
CA ALA A 834 3.23 16.77 17.30
C ALA A 834 4.20 17.90 16.91
N GLY A 835 5.49 17.72 17.21
CA GLY A 835 6.54 18.69 16.89
C GLY A 835 7.01 19.59 18.04
N SER A 836 6.42 19.52 19.24
CA SER A 836 7.21 19.87 20.42
C SER A 836 7.98 18.62 20.80
N SER A 837 9.27 18.57 20.45
CA SER A 837 10.18 17.84 21.33
C SER A 837 9.99 18.36 22.77
N ALA A 838 10.58 17.70 23.75
CA ALA A 838 10.92 18.30 25.04
C ALA A 838 11.81 19.56 24.92
N THR A 839 11.65 20.39 23.88
CA THR A 839 12.03 21.79 23.83
C THR A 839 11.27 22.53 24.92
N LEU A 840 12.01 22.79 26.00
CA LEU A 840 11.74 23.76 27.06
C LEU A 840 11.45 25.15 26.48
N ASN A 841 10.27 25.34 25.89
CA ASN A 841 9.74 26.67 25.57
C ASN A 841 8.85 27.16 26.72
N THR A 842 9.37 27.06 27.94
CA THR A 842 8.81 27.65 29.14
C THR A 842 9.82 28.62 29.72
N THR A 843 9.35 29.68 30.36
CA THR A 843 10.19 30.63 31.09
C THR A 843 10.32 30.26 32.58
N HIS A 844 9.70 29.17 33.04
CA HIS A 844 9.60 28.79 34.45
C HIS A 844 10.39 27.51 34.72
N PHE A 845 11.61 27.70 35.20
CA PHE A 845 12.51 26.64 35.63
C PHE A 845 12.67 26.68 37.14
N TYR A 846 12.56 25.55 37.81
CA TYR A 846 12.77 25.43 39.25
C TYR A 846 14.01 24.61 39.55
N GLY A 847 14.84 25.10 40.48
CA GLY A 847 15.99 24.37 41.01
C GLY A 847 15.57 23.19 41.89
N ARG A 848 16.54 22.37 42.31
CA ARG A 848 16.31 21.24 43.23
C ARG A 848 15.73 21.67 44.59
N ASP A 849 16.04 22.88 45.03
CA ASP A 849 15.56 23.51 46.27
C ASP A 849 14.18 24.19 46.12
N GLY A 850 13.60 24.14 44.92
CA GLY A 850 12.33 24.75 44.59
C GLY A 850 12.38 26.26 44.28
N ALA A 851 13.57 26.86 44.21
CA ALA A 851 13.74 28.26 43.83
C ALA A 851 13.55 28.46 42.32
N LEU A 852 12.92 29.57 41.93
CA LEU A 852 12.77 29.95 40.51
C LEU A 852 14.14 30.35 39.93
N MET A 853 14.53 29.73 38.83
CA MET A 853 15.77 30.00 38.10
C MET A 853 15.53 31.01 36.98
N SER A 854 16.46 31.94 36.78
CA SER A 854 16.42 32.87 35.64
C SER A 854 16.63 32.10 34.33
N PRO A 855 15.92 32.45 33.23
CA PRO A 855 16.15 31.86 31.91
C PRO A 855 17.49 32.36 31.35
N ALA A 856 18.60 31.80 31.83
CA ALA A 856 19.91 32.04 31.24
C ALA A 856 20.02 31.25 29.93
N THR A 857 20.66 31.86 28.95
CA THR A 857 20.92 31.34 27.59
C THR A 857 21.55 29.94 27.53
N ASP A 858 22.03 29.41 28.65
CA ASP A 858 22.71 28.11 28.78
C ASP A 858 21.77 26.93 29.13
N ALA A 859 20.54 27.19 29.62
CA ALA A 859 19.60 26.13 30.01
C ALA A 859 19.00 25.35 28.81
N ALA A 860 19.08 25.91 27.61
CA ALA A 860 18.62 25.25 26.39
C ALA A 860 19.54 24.09 25.95
N ASP A 861 20.81 24.08 26.40
CA ASP A 861 21.81 23.05 26.11
C ASP A 861 21.84 21.93 27.18
N GLU A 862 21.18 22.11 28.33
CA GLU A 862 21.11 21.13 29.43
C GLU A 862 19.71 20.48 29.60
N LYS A 863 19.00 20.18 28.50
CA LYS A 863 17.64 19.61 28.54
C LYS A 863 17.53 18.28 29.30
N GLU A 864 18.61 17.50 29.35
CA GLU A 864 18.64 16.21 30.04
C GLU A 864 18.59 16.33 31.57
N ASN A 865 18.81 17.55 32.10
CA ASN A 865 18.88 17.82 33.54
C ASN A 865 17.53 18.24 34.17
N PHE A 866 16.44 18.34 33.39
CA PHE A 866 15.13 18.81 33.88
C PHE A 866 13.99 17.83 33.56
N ASP A 867 13.07 17.69 34.51
CA ASP A 867 11.75 17.11 34.28
C ASP A 867 10.79 18.18 33.75
N THR A 868 10.04 17.86 32.70
CA THR A 868 9.06 18.77 32.08
C THR A 868 7.65 18.39 32.50
N ILE A 869 6.89 19.34 33.05
CA ILE A 869 5.51 19.14 33.46
C ILE A 869 4.60 20.05 32.63
N CYS A 870 3.51 19.49 32.10
CA CYS A 870 2.44 20.26 31.45
C CYS A 870 1.11 19.99 32.18
N VAL A 871 0.37 21.05 32.49
CA VAL A 871 -1.02 20.95 32.95
C VAL A 871 -1.91 21.50 31.85
N LEU A 872 -2.91 20.73 31.46
CA LEU A 872 -3.82 21.05 30.38
C LEU A 872 -5.27 20.88 30.83
N PHE A 873 -6.10 21.80 30.38
CA PHE A 873 -7.52 21.92 30.65
C PHE A 873 -8.27 21.88 29.32
N GLU A 874 -9.10 20.87 29.13
CA GLU A 874 -10.03 20.78 27.99
C GLU A 874 -11.45 20.96 28.52
N PHE A 875 -12.13 22.02 28.08
CA PHE A 875 -13.46 22.37 28.53
C PHE A 875 -14.53 22.01 27.52
N VAL A 876 -15.72 21.64 28.01
CA VAL A 876 -16.90 21.41 27.16
C VAL A 876 -17.28 22.66 26.36
N GLY A 877 -17.26 22.56 25.04
CA GLY A 877 -17.71 23.60 24.11
C GLY A 877 -19.21 23.51 23.83
N LYS A 878 -20.00 24.38 24.45
CA LYS A 878 -21.45 24.47 24.21
C LYS A 878 -21.73 25.08 22.84
N LEU A 879 -22.67 24.50 22.09
CA LEU A 879 -23.00 24.98 20.75
C LEU A 879 -23.65 26.37 20.82
N ASP A 880 -23.08 27.34 20.08
CA ASP A 880 -23.64 28.68 19.92
C ASP A 880 -24.21 28.84 18.50
N ASN A 881 -25.48 29.21 18.39
CA ASN A 881 -26.14 29.38 17.09
C ASN A 881 -25.64 30.60 16.31
N GLU A 882 -24.96 31.54 16.98
CA GLU A 882 -24.26 32.65 16.31
C GLU A 882 -22.99 32.15 15.60
N ASN A 883 -22.44 31.01 16.01
CA ASN A 883 -21.32 30.37 15.33
C ASN A 883 -21.83 29.51 14.18
N SER A 884 -21.46 29.83 12.95
CA SER A 884 -22.04 29.20 11.78
C SER A 884 -21.10 29.09 10.58
N VAL A 885 -21.43 28.16 9.69
CA VAL A 885 -20.91 28.13 8.32
C VAL A 885 -21.81 29.02 7.46
N LEU A 886 -21.22 29.97 6.75
CA LEU A 886 -21.94 30.89 5.87
C LEU A 886 -22.15 30.25 4.49
N ASN A 887 -23.38 30.37 3.98
CA ASN A 887 -23.74 29.90 2.65
C ASN A 887 -23.22 30.87 1.57
N LEU A 888 -22.15 30.48 0.87
CA LEU A 888 -21.62 31.22 -0.26
C LEU A 888 -21.47 30.28 -1.46
N PRO A 889 -22.52 30.17 -2.31
CA PRO A 889 -22.51 29.27 -3.45
C PRO A 889 -21.30 29.51 -4.36
N GLY A 890 -20.50 28.46 -4.57
CA GLY A 890 -19.34 28.49 -5.47
C GLY A 890 -18.03 29.00 -4.87
N LEU A 891 -17.98 29.33 -3.57
CA LEU A 891 -16.77 29.72 -2.86
C LEU A 891 -16.36 28.68 -1.80
N ASP A 892 -15.11 28.77 -1.34
CA ASP A 892 -14.64 28.03 -0.17
C ASP A 892 -15.49 28.41 1.07
N PRO A 893 -15.74 27.47 2.01
CA PRO A 893 -16.59 27.74 3.17
C PRO A 893 -16.03 28.87 4.02
N VAL A 894 -16.92 29.77 4.44
CA VAL A 894 -16.60 30.89 5.33
C VAL A 894 -17.24 30.63 6.69
N LEU A 895 -16.46 30.76 7.75
CA LEU A 895 -16.91 30.54 9.12
C LEU A 895 -17.16 31.89 9.80
N ASP A 896 -18.35 32.06 10.38
CA ASP A 896 -18.63 33.12 11.35
C ASP A 896 -18.52 32.55 12.75
N ILE A 897 -17.44 32.89 13.48
CA ILE A 897 -17.13 32.35 14.80
C ILE A 897 -16.95 33.48 15.79
N ARG A 898 -17.59 33.33 16.95
CA ARG A 898 -17.49 34.19 18.11
C ARG A 898 -17.09 33.32 19.30
N ARG A 899 -16.00 33.70 19.96
CA ARG A 899 -15.53 33.05 21.18
C ARG A 899 -15.53 34.06 22.32
N PRO A 900 -16.37 33.87 23.36
CA PRO A 900 -16.32 34.72 24.53
C PRO A 900 -14.99 34.52 25.27
N PRO A 901 -14.47 35.55 25.97
CA PRO A 901 -13.30 35.39 26.83
C PRO A 901 -13.59 34.39 27.95
N ILE A 902 -12.54 33.71 28.42
CA ILE A 902 -12.62 32.81 29.58
C ILE A 902 -13.13 33.61 30.78
N LYS A 903 -14.09 33.05 31.51
CA LYS A 903 -14.64 33.69 32.70
C LYS A 903 -13.57 33.84 33.76
N HIS A 904 -13.64 34.94 34.52
CA HIS A 904 -12.67 35.22 35.59
C HIS A 904 -12.60 34.11 36.64
N GLU A 905 -13.76 33.52 37.03
CA GLU A 905 -13.82 32.42 37.99
C GLU A 905 -13.09 31.16 37.50
N VAL A 906 -13.25 30.81 36.22
CA VAL A 906 -12.57 29.67 35.57
C VAL A 906 -11.07 29.94 35.49
N GLN A 907 -10.67 31.18 35.17
CA GLN A 907 -9.26 31.58 35.16
C GLN A 907 -8.60 31.42 36.53
N CYS A 908 -9.25 31.91 37.60
CA CYS A 908 -8.73 31.79 38.96
C CYS A 908 -8.59 30.32 39.41
N ASP A 909 -9.58 29.48 39.09
CA ASP A 909 -9.56 28.07 39.49
C ASP A 909 -8.49 27.26 38.72
N MET A 910 -8.29 27.55 37.43
CA MET A 910 -7.15 27.00 36.67
C MET A 910 -5.82 27.38 37.31
N GLU A 911 -5.63 28.65 37.68
CA GLU A 911 -4.38 29.13 38.32
C GLU A 911 -4.13 28.44 39.66
N GLU A 912 -5.18 28.19 40.46
CA GLU A 912 -5.08 27.45 41.73
C GLU A 912 -4.73 25.97 41.51
N ILE A 913 -5.33 25.31 40.52
CA ILE A 913 -4.98 23.92 40.15
C ILE A 913 -3.52 23.84 39.69
N ILE A 914 -3.10 24.74 38.81
CA ILE A 914 -1.71 24.84 38.33
C ILE A 914 -0.75 24.99 39.51
N ARG A 915 -1.08 25.87 40.46
CA ARG A 915 -0.27 26.12 41.65
C ARG A 915 -0.12 24.85 42.50
N ARG A 916 -1.22 24.13 42.77
CA ARG A 916 -1.21 22.89 43.56
C ARG A 916 -0.41 21.78 42.89
N VAL A 917 -0.59 21.60 41.57
CA VAL A 917 0.18 20.63 40.80
C VAL A 917 1.66 21.01 40.85
N ARG A 918 2.03 22.26 40.56
CA ARG A 918 3.41 22.75 40.68
C ARG A 918 4.00 22.48 42.06
N ASP A 919 3.30 22.85 43.13
CA ASP A 919 3.81 22.71 44.50
C ASP A 919 4.08 21.23 44.85
N SER A 920 3.27 20.30 44.34
CA SER A 920 3.48 18.85 44.51
C SER A 920 4.77 18.35 43.85
N PHE A 921 5.15 18.90 42.70
CA PHE A 921 6.39 18.55 42.02
C PHE A 921 7.61 19.29 42.57
N VAL A 922 7.47 20.58 42.89
CA VAL A 922 8.57 21.47 43.28
C VAL A 922 8.98 21.28 44.75
N GLY A 923 8.06 20.87 45.63
CA GLY A 923 8.36 20.58 47.03
C GLY A 923 8.44 21.83 47.92
N ILE A 924 7.81 22.92 47.51
CA ILE A 924 7.73 24.16 48.30
C ILE A 924 6.82 23.86 49.52
N PRO A 925 7.28 24.09 50.77
CA PRO A 925 6.44 23.89 51.93
C PRO A 925 5.21 24.80 51.84
N SER A 926 4.03 24.21 51.99
CA SER A 926 2.68 24.80 51.85
C SER A 926 2.35 25.99 52.78
N ASN A 927 3.35 26.60 53.42
CA ASN A 927 3.20 27.56 54.52
C ASN A 927 3.74 28.98 54.23
N GLN A 928 3.96 29.36 52.98
CA GLN A 928 4.00 30.79 52.64
C GLN A 928 2.76 31.17 51.84
N PRO A 929 1.78 31.88 52.44
CA PRO A 929 0.77 32.57 51.67
C PRO A 929 1.46 33.75 51.00
N THR A 930 1.88 33.55 49.77
CA THR A 930 2.30 34.65 48.93
C THR A 930 1.01 35.36 48.48
N SER A 931 0.78 36.57 48.98
CA SER A 931 -0.44 37.42 48.85
C SER A 931 -1.55 37.17 49.88
N ALA A 932 -2.05 38.27 50.44
CA ALA A 932 -3.22 38.33 51.31
C ALA A 932 -4.53 38.15 50.54
N ASP A 933 -4.49 38.17 49.20
CA ASP A 933 -5.60 37.78 48.34
C ASP A 933 -5.28 36.41 47.70
N PRO A 934 -6.02 35.34 48.03
CA PRO A 934 -5.88 34.04 47.37
C PRO A 934 -6.14 34.07 45.85
N ARG A 935 -6.51 35.23 45.29
CA ARG A 935 -6.74 35.48 43.86
C ARG A 935 -5.56 36.16 43.14
N GLU A 936 -4.47 36.49 43.83
CA GLU A 936 -3.25 36.99 43.18
C GLU A 936 -2.22 35.86 43.01
N CYS A 937 -2.07 35.34 41.79
CA CYS A 937 -0.98 34.43 41.45
C CYS A 937 0.35 35.20 41.46
N LEU A 938 1.26 34.91 42.40
CA LEU A 938 2.56 35.61 42.51
C LEU A 938 3.59 35.26 41.44
N ASP A 939 3.30 34.28 40.58
CA ASP A 939 4.15 33.95 39.45
C ASP A 939 3.46 34.45 38.16
N PRO A 940 3.56 35.76 37.83
CA PRO A 940 2.80 36.38 36.75
C PRO A 940 3.04 35.77 35.36
N GLY A 941 4.04 34.89 35.20
CA GLY A 941 4.31 34.17 33.97
C GLY A 941 3.65 32.78 33.85
N LEU A 942 3.11 32.19 34.94
CA LEU A 942 2.51 30.84 34.96
C LEU A 942 1.00 30.86 34.64
N ARG A 943 0.58 31.80 33.79
CA ARG A 943 -0.81 31.88 33.32
C ARG A 943 -1.07 30.86 32.20
N PRO A 944 -2.21 30.15 32.25
CA PRO A 944 -2.57 29.22 31.19
C PRO A 944 -2.69 29.96 29.85
N GLN A 945 -2.05 29.38 28.82
CA GLN A 945 -2.13 29.85 27.45
C GLN A 945 -3.35 29.23 26.78
N HIS A 946 -4.09 30.06 26.04
CA HIS A 946 -5.26 29.66 25.28
C HIS A 946 -4.87 29.19 23.87
N LEU A 947 -5.42 28.05 23.44
CA LEU A 947 -5.25 27.56 22.07
C LEU A 947 -6.32 28.13 21.12
N GLY A 948 -5.87 28.56 19.94
CA GLY A 948 -6.71 29.16 18.90
C GLY A 948 -7.80 28.23 18.37
N PHE A 949 -8.77 28.80 17.65
CA PHE A 949 -9.89 28.04 17.10
C PHE A 949 -9.42 27.04 16.06
N GLY A 950 -9.95 25.83 16.16
CA GLY A 950 -9.70 24.77 15.23
C GLY A 950 -8.32 24.17 15.35
N VAL A 951 -7.50 24.40 16.39
CA VAL A 951 -6.13 23.84 16.54
C VAL A 951 -6.05 22.32 16.37
N PHE A 952 -7.06 21.59 16.84
CA PHE A 952 -7.07 20.12 16.82
C PHE A 952 -7.94 19.49 15.74
N SER A 953 -8.58 20.31 14.88
CA SER A 953 -9.26 19.77 13.68
C SER A 953 -10.43 18.79 13.99
N HIS A 954 -11.14 18.96 15.10
CA HIS A 954 -12.33 18.18 15.46
C HIS A 954 -13.52 19.07 15.82
N GLU A 955 -13.73 20.13 15.03
CA GLU A 955 -14.88 21.00 15.17
C GLU A 955 -16.19 20.20 15.13
N CYS A 956 -17.23 20.62 15.84
CA CYS A 956 -18.48 19.88 16.06
C CYS A 956 -19.72 20.76 15.81
N GLY A 957 -20.90 20.12 15.71
CA GLY A 957 -22.20 20.75 16.00
C GLY A 957 -23.02 21.32 14.84
N THR A 958 -22.48 21.42 13.63
CA THR A 958 -23.14 22.08 12.49
C THR A 958 -24.36 21.33 11.92
N MET A 959 -24.54 20.05 12.26
CA MET A 959 -25.69 19.21 11.90
C MET A 959 -26.18 18.46 13.14
N ARG A 960 -26.15 19.12 14.32
CA ARG A 960 -26.35 18.50 15.63
C ARG A 960 -27.55 17.56 15.67
N MET A 961 -27.42 16.45 16.37
CA MET A 961 -28.51 15.55 16.70
C MET A 961 -29.45 16.15 17.74
N ASP A 962 -30.62 15.53 17.89
CA ASP A 962 -31.48 15.78 19.04
C ASP A 962 -30.74 15.58 20.36
N GLY A 963 -31.13 16.31 21.39
CA GLY A 963 -30.58 16.11 22.73
C GLY A 963 -31.49 16.71 23.80
N PRO A 964 -31.18 16.49 25.09
CA PRO A 964 -31.96 17.05 26.20
C PRO A 964 -32.03 18.59 26.16
N GLN A 965 -31.07 19.24 25.51
CA GLN A 965 -30.97 20.71 25.40
C GLN A 965 -31.84 21.31 24.27
N GLY A 966 -32.43 20.50 23.40
CA GLY A 966 -33.29 20.99 22.34
C GLY A 966 -33.27 20.13 21.07
N PRO A 967 -34.10 20.49 20.07
CA PRO A 967 -34.17 19.76 18.82
C PRO A 967 -32.91 19.98 17.97
N GLY A 968 -32.50 18.92 17.27
CA GLY A 968 -31.40 18.93 16.30
C GLY A 968 -31.87 18.89 14.84
N VAL A 969 -30.87 18.86 13.96
CA VAL A 969 -30.98 18.66 12.51
C VAL A 969 -31.20 17.19 12.16
N VAL A 970 -30.52 16.29 12.87
CA VAL A 970 -30.67 14.84 12.73
C VAL A 970 -31.35 14.23 13.97
N ASP A 971 -31.96 13.05 13.81
CA ASP A 971 -32.47 12.26 14.93
C ASP A 971 -31.37 11.42 15.60
N SER A 972 -31.72 10.56 16.56
CA SER A 972 -30.76 9.73 17.29
C SER A 972 -30.18 8.57 16.47
N ASP A 973 -30.77 8.25 15.33
CA ASP A 973 -30.25 7.33 14.31
C ASP A 973 -29.47 8.10 13.21
N LEU A 974 -29.20 9.39 13.44
CA LEU A 974 -28.45 10.28 12.56
C LEU A 974 -29.11 10.57 11.21
N LYS A 975 -30.42 10.29 11.08
CA LYS A 975 -31.19 10.59 9.88
C LYS A 975 -31.54 12.08 9.85
N VAL A 976 -31.39 12.70 8.69
CA VAL A 976 -31.76 14.11 8.49
C VAL A 976 -33.28 14.26 8.52
N LYS A 977 -33.76 15.13 9.40
CA LYS A 977 -35.19 15.37 9.55
C LYS A 977 -35.77 16.01 8.29
N GLY A 978 -36.90 15.48 7.84
CA GLY A 978 -37.59 15.96 6.65
C GLY A 978 -37.14 15.30 5.35
N LEU A 979 -36.17 14.38 5.39
CA LEU A 979 -35.76 13.57 4.24
C LEU A 979 -35.71 12.08 4.60
N ASP A 980 -36.12 11.21 3.67
CA ASP A 980 -36.32 9.78 3.95
C ASP A 980 -35.08 8.91 3.76
N ASN A 981 -34.16 9.34 2.88
CA ASN A 981 -32.98 8.57 2.48
C ASN A 981 -31.65 9.32 2.72
N LEU A 982 -31.59 10.25 3.68
CA LEU A 982 -30.37 11.02 3.99
C LEU A 982 -29.96 10.90 5.47
N TRP A 983 -28.69 10.56 5.70
CA TRP A 983 -28.05 10.50 7.02
C TRP A 983 -26.78 11.35 7.05
N VAL A 984 -26.34 11.72 8.25
CA VAL A 984 -25.06 12.39 8.48
C VAL A 984 -24.25 11.58 9.49
N CYS A 985 -22.99 11.29 9.19
CA CYS A 985 -22.12 10.55 10.11
C CYS A 985 -20.73 11.19 10.12
N ASP A 986 -20.60 12.32 10.80
CA ASP A 986 -19.34 12.96 11.13
C ASP A 986 -19.52 13.83 12.38
N LEU A 987 -18.49 14.57 12.82
CA LEU A 987 -18.54 15.37 14.04
C LEU A 987 -19.59 16.51 14.02
N SER A 988 -20.16 16.85 12.86
CA SER A 988 -21.27 17.81 12.79
C SER A 988 -22.49 17.38 13.59
N VAL A 989 -22.71 16.07 13.77
CA VAL A 989 -23.89 15.55 14.47
C VAL A 989 -23.80 15.68 15.98
N LEU A 990 -22.63 15.97 16.54
CA LEU A 990 -22.50 16.03 17.99
C LEU A 990 -23.28 17.20 18.59
N PRO A 991 -24.05 16.97 19.68
CA PRO A 991 -24.86 18.01 20.31
C PRO A 991 -24.05 18.97 21.18
N VAL A 992 -22.74 18.71 21.32
CA VAL A 992 -21.77 19.48 22.10
C VAL A 992 -20.37 19.15 21.59
N SER A 993 -19.39 20.05 21.77
CA SER A 993 -17.98 19.68 21.67
C SER A 993 -17.51 19.19 23.04
N PRO A 994 -17.21 17.90 23.22
CA PRO A 994 -16.89 17.34 24.54
C PRO A 994 -15.49 17.76 25.03
N GLU A 995 -15.27 17.62 26.33
CA GLU A 995 -13.98 17.82 27.01
C GLU A 995 -12.90 16.80 26.59
N ALA A 996 -13.28 15.77 25.86
CA ALA A 996 -12.41 14.76 25.28
C ALA A 996 -12.42 14.84 23.75
N ASN A 997 -11.41 14.30 23.07
CA ASN A 997 -11.43 14.20 21.62
C ASN A 997 -12.61 13.30 21.17
N PRO A 998 -13.49 13.73 20.25
CA PRO A 998 -14.72 12.99 19.98
C PRO A 998 -14.60 11.78 19.03
N SER A 999 -13.41 11.42 18.55
CA SER A 999 -13.28 10.45 17.45
C SER A 999 -13.68 9.02 17.82
N LEU A 1000 -13.43 8.58 19.06
CA LEU A 1000 -13.91 7.29 19.55
C LEU A 1000 -15.45 7.23 19.58
N THR A 1001 -16.09 8.30 20.06
CA THR A 1001 -17.55 8.45 20.04
C THR A 1001 -18.07 8.42 18.60
N LEU A 1002 -17.41 9.11 17.66
CA LEU A 1002 -17.80 9.09 16.26
C LEU A 1002 -17.69 7.69 15.65
N ALA A 1003 -16.61 6.95 15.94
CA ALA A 1003 -16.46 5.57 15.50
C ALA A 1003 -17.59 4.68 16.06
N ALA A 1004 -17.94 4.83 17.34
CA ALA A 1004 -19.06 4.10 17.95
C ALA A 1004 -20.41 4.42 17.28
N LEU A 1005 -20.65 5.70 16.97
CA LEU A 1005 -21.84 6.15 16.24
C LEU A 1005 -21.87 5.63 14.80
N SER A 1006 -20.72 5.58 14.13
CA SER A 1006 -20.57 5.02 12.78
C SER A 1006 -20.93 3.53 12.75
N LEU A 1007 -20.41 2.75 13.70
CA LEU A 1007 -20.74 1.32 13.84
C LEU A 1007 -22.23 1.11 14.16
N ARG A 1008 -22.81 1.94 15.04
CA ARG A 1008 -24.26 1.90 15.34
C ARG A 1008 -25.10 2.19 14.11
N LEU A 1009 -24.73 3.21 13.34
CA LEU A 1009 -25.44 3.57 12.13
C LEU A 1009 -25.35 2.44 11.08
N ALA A 1010 -24.19 1.81 10.94
CA ALA A 1010 -24.03 0.65 10.05
C ALA A 1010 -25.02 -0.47 10.42
N GLU A 1011 -25.11 -0.84 11.71
CA GLU A 1011 -26.07 -1.84 12.20
C GLU A 1011 -27.52 -1.45 11.92
N HIS A 1012 -27.87 -0.18 12.17
CA HIS A 1012 -29.21 0.34 11.89
C HIS A 1012 -29.54 0.23 10.39
N LEU A 1013 -28.59 0.59 9.52
CA LEU A 1013 -28.80 0.58 8.07
C LEU A 1013 -28.90 -0.84 7.49
N CYS A 1014 -28.12 -1.80 8.01
CA CYS A 1014 -28.20 -3.21 7.61
C CYS A 1014 -29.51 -3.88 8.04
N GLY A 1015 -30.20 -3.32 9.04
CA GLY A 1015 -31.32 -3.96 9.72
C GLY A 1015 -30.82 -5.05 10.66
N LYS A 1016 -31.44 -5.18 11.84
CA LYS A 1016 -31.09 -6.19 12.84
C LYS A 1016 -31.39 -7.62 12.32
N ASN A 1017 -30.46 -8.21 11.57
CA ASN A 1017 -30.45 -9.64 11.24
C ASN A 1017 -29.05 -10.19 11.47
N HIS A 1018 -28.72 -10.42 12.74
CA HIS A 1018 -28.17 -11.65 13.33
C HIS A 1018 -27.42 -11.35 14.63
#